data_AF-A0A8H4TZ61-F1
#
_entry.id   AF-A0A8H4TZ61-F1
#
_cell.length_a   1.000
_cell.length_b   1.000
_cell.length_c   1.000
_cell.angle_alpha   90.00
_cell.angle_beta   90.00
_cell.angle_gamma   90.00
#
_symmetry.space_group_name_H-M   'P 1'
#
loop_
_entity.id
_entity.type
_entity.pdbx_description
1 polymer ?
#
loop_
_entity_poly.entity_id
_entity_poly.type
_entity_poly.pdbx_seq_one_letter_code
_entity_poly.pdbx_strand_id
1 'polypeptide(L)'
;MAQASVSPAPSVFATFIRGGTSKALFFHEKDIPAPGEARDKFLIRVMGSPDPSQIDGMGGARIVTSKVAIIRPSQRPDADIDYTFAQIGLGEAAVSYDGNCGNISSGVGPFAINEGLLKTNDWKDGRRVVRIYNTGKDAVLIAHVPVDKSTGRALEKGDYAISGCPGTGAPILMDYSKTASPKNVLPTGNVIDQLDCTFGTVEATFCEVGNPIVFVAAESLGIKGNEVVSAIDSNKDLVTRVREVRGRMAVKLGKCTDWAQVDEQSPMLPMVALVSRPTSHEGNIQSRLFLDNHCHPSMAGTGGVCTTATSRVTGSVVNRLLTAEALKSDKLVIQHPAGHLPIQVKINNHGDDKLPSFEALGFVRTARYLFQGQLFVPDDLEDSDLPNSEKVATGSDTRAKHALDDQAADNQEGNHEEPPEKEVEVTKRLSNFIQQTRFEDISEEAIERLCQCLIDFLGVGELGAKVGESSPVFLKGIEAVTAETSGRNTVFGTEKRFPAQYAAFLNAAYAHTLDFDDTHTGGIIHVGVTIMATALAEAESHLDLTLKDLLLAVGVGYEVSCRIAIALGVSSWHRGFHNTSVAGIFGAVATLSKLRSLDAKQIENALGLAVSFASGSMQYLENGSWNKRLHPAKAAHDSFIVVAMAQAGVLGAAKPIEGKYGLIAAHTDTPNAKVNVEDLGQRWEFVNTGLKPYPACRVTHTSIELASLLSARTKCQADAIDKIHIIMDEACFPVVGVPTPNKVHPNNVVDAQFSAYYQAAASWLYGDAQGWGIYDHVDDPAVHALCDKITIEGKKLPNDLITTMIVAGQDGTTQEMTLERPKWQEPERPPQNAEVMQKFRSLAIPVVGDEKAEKAIEFVTGNIEAPVSKLTEVLV
;
A
#
# COMPACT_ATOMS: atom_id res chain seq x y z
N MET A 1 -53.13 -8.74 -6.67
CA MET A 1 -52.03 -9.70 -6.88
C MET A 1 -52.13 -10.74 -5.78
N ALA A 2 -52.17 -12.02 -6.13
CA ALA A 2 -52.28 -13.12 -5.18
C ALA A 2 -51.10 -13.09 -4.20
N GLN A 3 -51.37 -13.37 -2.92
CA GLN A 3 -50.34 -13.65 -1.93
C GLN A 3 -49.61 -14.92 -2.35
N ALA A 4 -48.45 -14.79 -2.97
CA ALA A 4 -47.52 -15.89 -3.13
C ALA A 4 -46.96 -16.23 -1.74
N SER A 5 -47.21 -17.44 -1.27
CA SER A 5 -46.50 -18.01 -0.13
C SER A 5 -45.02 -18.07 -0.51
N VAL A 6 -44.19 -17.22 0.09
CA VAL A 6 -42.74 -17.23 -0.10
C VAL A 6 -42.20 -18.43 0.68
N SER A 7 -41.94 -19.54 -0.02
CA SER A 7 -41.05 -20.58 0.50
C SER A 7 -39.68 -19.94 0.76
N PRO A 8 -39.00 -20.26 1.87
CA PRO A 8 -37.66 -19.72 2.13
C PRO A 8 -36.73 -20.12 0.98
N ALA A 9 -35.95 -19.16 0.48
CA ALA A 9 -34.95 -19.41 -0.56
C ALA A 9 -34.02 -20.56 -0.13
N PRO A 10 -33.74 -21.54 -1.02
CA PRO A 10 -32.87 -22.65 -0.70
C PRO A 10 -31.49 -22.14 -0.24
N SER A 11 -30.90 -22.78 0.78
CA SER A 11 -29.57 -22.40 1.28
C SER A 11 -28.72 -23.64 1.58
N VAL A 12 -27.41 -23.48 1.48
CA VAL A 12 -26.41 -24.51 1.81
C VAL A 12 -25.40 -23.99 2.82
N PHE A 13 -24.89 -24.85 3.69
CA PHE A 13 -23.80 -24.44 4.59
C PHE A 13 -22.47 -24.36 3.83
N ALA A 14 -21.76 -23.24 3.98
CA ALA A 14 -20.48 -23.00 3.35
C ALA A 14 -19.51 -22.29 4.30
N THR A 15 -18.23 -22.56 4.13
CA THR A 15 -17.16 -21.81 4.78
C THR A 15 -16.37 -21.05 3.72
N PHE A 16 -16.11 -19.76 3.92
CA PHE A 16 -15.25 -18.98 3.05
C PHE A 16 -13.87 -18.85 3.69
N ILE A 17 -12.84 -19.40 3.05
CA ILE A 17 -11.47 -19.44 3.58
C ILE A 17 -10.52 -18.73 2.63
N ARG A 18 -9.65 -17.91 3.19
CA ARG A 18 -8.47 -17.40 2.53
C ARG A 18 -7.33 -18.37 2.75
N GLY A 19 -6.87 -19.04 1.70
CA GLY A 19 -5.67 -19.88 1.71
C GLY A 19 -4.59 -19.19 0.88
N GLY A 20 -3.44 -18.87 1.47
CA GLY A 20 -2.38 -18.12 0.81
C GLY A 20 -2.88 -16.78 0.24
N THR A 21 -2.57 -16.49 -1.03
CA THR A 21 -3.04 -15.29 -1.74
C THR A 21 -4.35 -15.54 -2.53
N SER A 22 -5.18 -16.51 -2.13
CA SER A 22 -6.44 -16.85 -2.79
C SER A 22 -7.57 -17.05 -1.78
N LYS A 23 -8.82 -16.94 -2.24
CA LYS A 23 -10.03 -17.23 -1.45
C LYS A 23 -10.90 -18.24 -2.18
N ALA A 24 -11.56 -19.11 -1.45
CA ALA A 24 -12.51 -20.07 -2.02
C ALA A 24 -13.67 -20.34 -1.06
N LEU A 25 -14.82 -20.73 -1.62
CA LEU A 25 -15.87 -21.41 -0.86
C LEU A 25 -15.44 -22.86 -0.58
N PHE A 26 -15.67 -23.32 0.63
CA PHE A 26 -15.40 -24.67 1.10
C PHE A 26 -16.73 -25.34 1.43
N PHE A 27 -16.98 -26.48 0.80
CA PHE A 27 -18.16 -27.30 1.01
C PHE A 27 -17.77 -28.68 1.52
N HIS A 28 -18.60 -29.24 2.40
CA HIS A 28 -18.65 -30.69 2.56
C HIS A 28 -19.32 -31.27 1.32
N GLU A 29 -18.74 -32.31 0.71
CA GLU A 29 -19.29 -32.89 -0.53
C GLU A 29 -20.75 -33.37 -0.37
N LYS A 30 -21.08 -33.87 0.83
CA LYS A 30 -22.43 -34.38 1.16
C LYS A 30 -23.53 -33.30 1.20
N ASP A 31 -23.14 -32.01 1.22
CA ASP A 31 -24.05 -30.88 1.39
C ASP A 31 -24.34 -30.18 0.04
N ILE A 32 -23.74 -30.61 -1.07
CA ILE A 32 -23.94 -30.07 -2.44
C ILE A 32 -24.37 -31.19 -3.41
N PRO A 33 -24.86 -30.90 -4.63
CA PRO A 33 -25.22 -31.92 -5.61
C PRO A 33 -24.09 -32.90 -5.91
N ALA A 34 -24.40 -34.13 -6.32
CA ALA A 34 -23.42 -35.14 -6.71
C ALA A 34 -22.60 -34.72 -7.94
N PRO A 35 -21.41 -35.30 -8.20
CA PRO A 35 -20.61 -34.94 -9.37
C PRO A 35 -21.41 -35.09 -10.67
N GLY A 36 -21.42 -34.04 -11.51
CA GLY A 36 -22.18 -34.01 -12.76
C GLY A 36 -22.71 -32.61 -13.08
N GLU A 37 -23.56 -32.52 -14.11
CA GLU A 37 -24.08 -31.25 -14.65
C GLU A 37 -24.79 -30.39 -13.59
N ALA A 38 -25.59 -31.01 -12.72
CA ALA A 38 -26.28 -30.33 -11.63
C ALA A 38 -25.31 -29.62 -10.66
N ARG A 39 -24.19 -30.27 -10.30
CA ARG A 39 -23.15 -29.64 -9.47
C ARG A 39 -22.50 -28.49 -10.21
N ASP A 40 -22.23 -28.62 -11.50
CA ASP A 40 -21.58 -27.56 -12.27
C ASP A 40 -22.45 -26.31 -12.33
N LYS A 41 -23.75 -26.46 -12.66
CA LYS A 41 -24.73 -25.36 -12.62
C LYS A 41 -24.79 -24.70 -11.24
N PHE A 42 -24.87 -25.52 -10.19
CA PHE A 42 -24.87 -25.05 -8.82
C PHE A 42 -23.62 -24.22 -8.49
N LEU A 43 -22.42 -24.74 -8.77
CA LEU A 43 -21.14 -24.07 -8.46
C LEU A 43 -20.94 -22.79 -9.26
N ILE A 44 -21.30 -22.79 -10.55
CA ILE A 44 -21.28 -21.61 -11.42
C ILE A 44 -22.16 -20.52 -10.80
N ARG A 45 -23.38 -20.89 -10.42
CA ARG A 45 -24.39 -19.93 -9.97
C ARG A 45 -24.09 -19.33 -8.61
N VAL A 46 -23.70 -20.14 -7.62
CA VAL A 46 -23.35 -19.63 -6.27
C VAL A 46 -22.10 -18.76 -6.27
N MET A 47 -21.24 -18.91 -7.29
CA MET A 47 -20.08 -18.05 -7.50
C MET A 47 -20.39 -16.81 -8.33
N GLY A 48 -21.59 -16.68 -8.91
CA GLY A 48 -22.03 -15.50 -9.65
C GLY A 48 -21.62 -15.50 -11.12
N SER A 49 -21.11 -16.61 -11.66
CA SER A 49 -20.81 -16.72 -13.09
C SER A 49 -22.08 -17.06 -13.88
N PRO A 50 -22.19 -16.68 -15.17
CA PRO A 50 -21.17 -16.11 -16.05
C PRO A 50 -21.01 -14.59 -15.98
N ASP A 51 -21.57 -13.89 -14.99
CA ASP A 51 -21.29 -12.44 -14.87
C ASP A 51 -19.79 -12.21 -14.58
N PRO A 52 -19.05 -11.45 -15.42
CA PRO A 52 -17.64 -11.14 -15.18
C PRO A 52 -17.38 -10.46 -13.83
N SER A 53 -18.36 -9.70 -13.32
CA SER A 53 -18.27 -9.05 -12.02
C SER A 53 -18.61 -9.98 -10.84
N GLN A 54 -19.22 -11.13 -11.13
CA GLN A 54 -19.70 -12.11 -10.16
C GLN A 54 -20.55 -11.47 -9.04
N ILE A 55 -21.26 -10.37 -9.35
CA ILE A 55 -21.87 -9.49 -8.34
C ILE A 55 -22.99 -10.18 -7.57
N ASP A 56 -23.67 -11.12 -8.23
CA ASP A 56 -24.78 -11.91 -7.69
C ASP A 56 -24.32 -13.32 -7.26
N GLY A 57 -23.14 -13.39 -6.63
CA GLY A 57 -22.59 -14.61 -6.06
C GLY A 57 -21.40 -14.34 -5.14
N MET A 58 -20.72 -15.42 -4.71
CA MET A 58 -19.58 -15.35 -3.77
C MET A 58 -18.22 -15.19 -4.46
N GLY A 59 -18.20 -15.14 -5.78
CA GLY A 59 -17.01 -14.85 -6.57
C GLY A 59 -16.47 -13.44 -6.32
N GLY A 60 -15.21 -13.24 -6.67
CA GLY A 60 -14.53 -11.96 -6.43
C GLY A 60 -14.00 -11.31 -7.69
N ALA A 61 -14.60 -11.60 -8.85
CA ALA A 61 -14.26 -11.04 -10.16
C ALA A 61 -12.79 -11.21 -10.60
N ARG A 62 -12.04 -12.13 -9.97
CA ARG A 62 -10.65 -12.43 -10.30
C ARG A 62 -10.40 -13.92 -10.19
N ILE A 63 -9.47 -14.44 -10.98
CA ILE A 63 -9.19 -15.88 -11.02
C ILE A 63 -8.74 -16.43 -9.66
N VAL A 64 -8.11 -15.58 -8.83
CA VAL A 64 -7.65 -15.91 -7.47
C VAL A 64 -8.75 -15.92 -6.40
N THR A 65 -9.93 -15.40 -6.71
CA THR A 65 -11.10 -15.30 -5.82
C THR A 65 -12.34 -16.02 -6.33
N SER A 66 -12.29 -16.61 -7.53
CA SER A 66 -13.37 -17.42 -8.14
C SER A 66 -13.08 -18.93 -8.03
N LYS A 67 -13.11 -19.47 -6.81
CA LYS A 67 -12.64 -20.84 -6.52
C LYS A 67 -13.54 -21.56 -5.52
N VAL A 68 -13.60 -22.89 -5.65
CA VAL A 68 -14.32 -23.77 -4.72
C VAL A 68 -13.43 -24.94 -4.31
N ALA A 69 -13.54 -25.34 -3.03
CA ALA A 69 -12.94 -26.52 -2.44
C ALA A 69 -14.04 -27.45 -1.92
N ILE A 70 -14.09 -28.68 -2.42
CA ILE A 70 -15.08 -29.68 -2.02
C ILE A 70 -14.33 -30.76 -1.25
N ILE A 71 -14.77 -31.05 -0.02
CA ILE A 71 -14.03 -31.89 0.91
C ILE A 71 -14.93 -32.97 1.49
N ARG A 72 -14.39 -34.19 1.63
CA ARG A 72 -15.02 -35.29 2.37
C ARG A 72 -13.98 -36.15 3.08
N PRO A 73 -14.36 -36.95 4.09
CA PRO A 73 -13.51 -38.01 4.63
C PRO A 73 -13.07 -39.00 3.54
N SER A 74 -11.79 -39.36 3.53
CA SER A 74 -11.27 -40.31 2.55
C SER A 74 -11.54 -41.75 2.96
N GLN A 75 -11.97 -42.55 1.98
CA GLN A 75 -12.03 -44.02 2.14
C GLN A 75 -10.67 -44.69 1.91
N ARG A 76 -9.66 -43.94 1.46
CA ARG A 76 -8.34 -44.48 1.18
C ARG A 76 -7.55 -44.72 2.48
N PRO A 77 -6.66 -45.72 2.53
CA PRO A 77 -5.77 -45.95 3.67
C PRO A 77 -4.61 -44.95 3.75
N ASP A 78 -4.19 -44.39 2.60
CA ASP A 78 -3.06 -43.46 2.47
C ASP A 78 -3.46 -41.97 2.62
N ALA A 79 -4.76 -41.68 2.77
CA ALA A 79 -5.29 -40.32 2.93
C ALA A 79 -6.31 -40.22 4.08
N ASP A 80 -6.44 -39.02 4.65
CA ASP A 80 -7.40 -38.70 5.70
C ASP A 80 -8.67 -38.08 5.11
N ILE A 81 -8.51 -37.20 4.11
CA ILE A 81 -9.60 -36.52 3.39
C ILE A 81 -9.38 -36.54 1.88
N ASP A 82 -10.48 -36.51 1.12
CA ASP A 82 -10.48 -36.23 -0.30
C ASP A 82 -10.78 -34.74 -0.51
N TYR A 83 -10.08 -34.14 -1.46
CA TYR A 83 -10.19 -32.74 -1.84
C TYR A 83 -10.34 -32.62 -3.35
N THR A 84 -11.45 -32.02 -3.78
CA THR A 84 -11.68 -31.63 -5.17
C THR A 84 -11.59 -30.12 -5.28
N PHE A 85 -10.70 -29.64 -6.13
CA PHE A 85 -10.59 -28.23 -6.48
C PHE A 85 -11.45 -27.93 -7.70
N ALA A 86 -12.21 -26.85 -7.66
CA ALA A 86 -12.95 -26.34 -8.80
C ALA A 86 -12.59 -24.88 -9.05
N GLN A 87 -12.13 -24.59 -10.27
CA GLN A 87 -11.94 -23.24 -10.78
C GLN A 87 -13.20 -22.84 -11.55
N ILE A 88 -13.83 -21.72 -11.17
CA ILE A 88 -15.02 -21.21 -11.86
C ILE A 88 -14.59 -20.10 -12.82
N GLY A 89 -15.04 -20.18 -14.08
CA GLY A 89 -14.73 -19.22 -15.14
C GLY A 89 -15.25 -17.80 -14.83
N LEU A 90 -14.53 -16.78 -15.28
CA LEU A 90 -14.96 -15.38 -15.22
C LEU A 90 -15.61 -15.04 -16.56
N GLY A 91 -16.87 -14.60 -16.58
CA GLY A 91 -17.53 -14.29 -17.85
C GLY A 91 -18.11 -15.50 -18.59
N GLU A 92 -17.84 -16.72 -18.13
CA GLU A 92 -18.20 -17.97 -18.79
C GLU A 92 -18.89 -18.94 -17.82
N ALA A 93 -19.86 -19.71 -18.32
CA ALA A 93 -20.56 -20.73 -17.55
C ALA A 93 -19.79 -22.06 -17.58
N ALA A 94 -18.59 -22.07 -16.99
CA ALA A 94 -17.69 -23.22 -17.01
C ALA A 94 -17.05 -23.49 -15.65
N VAL A 95 -16.84 -24.78 -15.34
CA VAL A 95 -16.09 -25.29 -14.19
C VAL A 95 -14.95 -26.15 -14.67
N SER A 96 -13.74 -25.94 -14.12
CA SER A 96 -12.60 -26.81 -14.36
C SER A 96 -12.17 -27.51 -13.08
N TYR A 97 -12.11 -28.84 -13.13
CA TYR A 97 -11.66 -29.72 -12.03
C TYR A 97 -10.23 -30.26 -12.23
N ASP A 98 -9.62 -29.99 -13.38
CA ASP A 98 -8.33 -30.56 -13.75
C ASP A 98 -7.15 -29.92 -13.01
N GLY A 99 -7.36 -28.77 -12.39
CA GLY A 99 -6.32 -28.00 -11.70
C GLY A 99 -6.15 -28.35 -10.22
N ASN A 100 -5.06 -27.84 -9.64
CA ASN A 100 -4.91 -27.74 -8.20
C ASN A 100 -4.40 -26.35 -7.83
N CYS A 101 -5.07 -25.66 -6.91
CA CYS A 101 -4.58 -24.39 -6.42
C CYS A 101 -3.78 -24.57 -5.12
N GLY A 102 -2.44 -24.49 -5.20
CA GLY A 102 -1.57 -24.65 -4.02
C GLY A 102 -1.85 -23.66 -2.88
N ASN A 103 -2.41 -22.49 -3.19
CA ASN A 103 -2.87 -21.54 -2.19
C ASN A 103 -4.13 -22.06 -1.45
N ILE A 104 -5.14 -22.55 -2.17
CA ILE A 104 -6.37 -23.09 -1.55
C ILE A 104 -6.10 -24.38 -0.79
N SER A 105 -5.19 -25.23 -1.27
CA SER A 105 -4.76 -26.45 -0.56
C SER A 105 -4.27 -26.18 0.86
N SER A 106 -3.73 -24.99 1.15
CA SER A 106 -3.32 -24.60 2.50
C SER A 106 -4.49 -24.38 3.47
N GLY A 107 -5.70 -24.10 2.96
CA GLY A 107 -6.93 -24.00 3.76
C GLY A 107 -7.60 -25.35 4.03
N VAL A 108 -7.27 -26.39 3.26
CA VAL A 108 -7.92 -27.72 3.32
C VAL A 108 -7.60 -28.46 4.62
N GLY A 109 -6.33 -28.42 5.07
CA GLY A 109 -5.94 -29.01 6.35
C GLY A 109 -6.66 -28.36 7.55
N PRO A 110 -6.61 -27.02 7.71
CA PRO A 110 -7.38 -26.30 8.72
C PRO A 110 -8.89 -26.57 8.65
N PHE A 111 -9.47 -26.68 7.45
CA PHE A 111 -10.86 -27.10 7.27
C PHE A 111 -11.13 -28.47 7.86
N ALA A 112 -10.35 -29.47 7.47
CA ALA A 112 -10.54 -30.84 7.95
C ALA A 112 -10.39 -30.99 9.47
N ILE A 113 -9.46 -30.25 10.07
CA ILE A 113 -9.24 -30.26 11.53
C ILE A 113 -10.44 -29.65 12.26
N ASN A 114 -10.86 -28.44 11.87
CA ASN A 114 -11.92 -27.73 12.58
C ASN A 114 -13.30 -28.36 12.37
N GLU A 115 -13.54 -28.98 11.22
CA GLU A 115 -14.78 -29.68 10.89
C GLU A 115 -14.80 -31.14 11.37
N GLY A 116 -13.75 -31.60 12.06
CA GLY A 116 -13.69 -32.95 12.64
C GLY A 116 -13.70 -34.08 11.59
N LEU A 117 -13.12 -33.85 10.41
CA LEU A 117 -13.16 -34.81 9.30
C LEU A 117 -12.09 -35.90 9.36
N LEU A 118 -11.14 -35.79 10.29
CA LEU A 118 -9.99 -36.66 10.39
C LEU A 118 -10.28 -37.88 11.28
N LYS A 119 -9.70 -39.04 10.92
CA LYS A 119 -9.93 -40.32 11.62
C LYS A 119 -9.36 -40.34 13.04
N THR A 120 -8.27 -39.63 13.30
CA THR A 120 -7.66 -39.50 14.64
C THR A 120 -7.41 -38.04 14.96
N ASN A 121 -7.44 -37.70 16.25
CA ASN A 121 -7.17 -36.34 16.77
C ASN A 121 -5.70 -36.13 17.18
N ASP A 122 -4.80 -36.97 16.69
CA ASP A 122 -3.39 -36.93 17.08
C ASP A 122 -2.64 -35.76 16.44
N TRP A 123 -1.71 -35.21 17.21
CA TRP A 123 -0.81 -34.13 16.78
C TRP A 123 0.48 -34.25 17.60
N LYS A 124 1.59 -33.78 17.02
CA LYS A 124 2.93 -33.87 17.61
C LYS A 124 3.61 -32.51 17.51
N ASP A 125 4.25 -32.08 18.59
CA ASP A 125 5.03 -30.83 18.65
C ASP A 125 4.25 -29.59 18.17
N GLY A 126 2.96 -29.49 18.49
CA GLY A 126 2.15 -28.33 18.04
C GLY A 126 1.64 -28.41 16.61
N ARG A 127 1.87 -29.51 15.90
CA ARG A 127 1.48 -29.68 14.50
C ARG A 127 0.71 -30.96 14.26
N ARG A 128 -0.34 -30.86 13.45
CA ARG A 128 -1.13 -31.98 12.95
C ARG A 128 -0.83 -32.21 11.49
N VAL A 129 -0.56 -33.46 11.14
CA VAL A 129 -0.32 -33.89 9.76
C VAL A 129 -1.64 -34.31 9.16
N VAL A 130 -1.99 -33.72 8.01
CA VAL A 130 -3.22 -34.06 7.26
C VAL A 130 -2.83 -34.57 5.89
N ARG A 131 -3.19 -35.82 5.58
CA ARG A 131 -2.96 -36.44 4.27
C ARG A 131 -4.18 -36.17 3.39
N ILE A 132 -3.98 -35.42 2.32
CA ILE A 132 -5.04 -34.89 1.47
C ILE A 132 -4.94 -35.58 0.11
N TYR A 133 -5.89 -36.44 -0.24
CA TYR A 133 -5.98 -36.98 -1.59
C TYR A 133 -6.67 -35.96 -2.50
N ASN A 134 -5.93 -35.37 -3.43
CA ASN A 134 -6.49 -34.49 -4.44
C ASN A 134 -7.09 -35.33 -5.57
N THR A 135 -8.41 -35.29 -5.71
CA THR A 135 -9.15 -36.15 -6.65
C THR A 135 -8.92 -35.76 -8.12
N GLY A 136 -8.69 -34.47 -8.41
CA GLY A 136 -8.43 -33.98 -9.76
C GLY A 136 -7.00 -34.26 -10.25
N LYS A 137 -6.08 -34.54 -9.32
CA LYS A 137 -4.67 -34.85 -9.61
C LYS A 137 -4.28 -36.31 -9.38
N ASP A 138 -5.17 -37.11 -8.83
CA ASP A 138 -4.90 -38.47 -8.39
C ASP A 138 -3.59 -38.57 -7.58
N ALA A 139 -3.42 -37.66 -6.62
CA ALA A 139 -2.18 -37.53 -5.86
C ALA A 139 -2.44 -37.14 -4.40
N VAL A 140 -1.59 -37.63 -3.50
CA VAL A 140 -1.64 -37.29 -2.06
C VAL A 140 -0.71 -36.12 -1.77
N LEU A 141 -1.26 -35.08 -1.13
CA LEU A 141 -0.56 -33.94 -0.56
C LEU A 141 -0.49 -34.09 0.96
N ILE A 142 0.51 -33.50 1.61
CA ILE A 142 0.62 -33.52 3.08
C ILE A 142 0.61 -32.08 3.58
N ALA A 143 -0.31 -31.75 4.47
CA ALA A 143 -0.34 -30.47 5.16
C ALA A 143 0.11 -30.64 6.61
N HIS A 144 1.11 -29.87 7.03
CA HIS A 144 1.51 -29.76 8.44
C HIS A 144 0.89 -28.49 9.02
N VAL A 145 -0.20 -28.66 9.75
CA VAL A 145 -1.04 -27.56 10.24
C VAL A 145 -0.71 -27.31 11.72
N PRO A 146 -0.30 -26.09 12.10
CA PRO A 146 -0.19 -25.72 13.50
C PRO A 146 -1.54 -25.81 14.20
N VAL A 147 -1.59 -26.38 15.40
CA VAL A 147 -2.83 -26.54 16.18
C VAL A 147 -2.67 -25.97 17.58
N ASP A 148 -3.78 -25.47 18.11
CA ASP A 148 -3.87 -25.01 19.49
C ASP A 148 -3.89 -26.22 20.41
N LYS A 149 -2.97 -26.22 21.37
CA LYS A 149 -2.76 -27.34 22.28
C LYS A 149 -3.96 -27.60 23.19
N SER A 150 -4.71 -26.55 23.51
CA SER A 150 -5.83 -26.58 24.45
C SER A 150 -7.13 -27.01 23.77
N THR A 151 -7.35 -26.57 22.53
CA THR A 151 -8.62 -26.81 21.81
C THR A 151 -8.52 -27.88 20.72
N GLY A 152 -7.31 -28.26 20.29
CA GLY A 152 -7.07 -29.17 19.18
C GLY A 152 -7.45 -28.60 17.80
N ARG A 153 -7.89 -27.33 17.74
CA ARG A 153 -8.28 -26.63 16.51
C ARG A 153 -7.04 -26.10 15.77
N ALA A 154 -7.19 -25.87 14.46
CA ALA A 154 -6.13 -25.25 13.67
C ALA A 154 -5.87 -23.80 14.13
N LEU A 155 -4.60 -23.44 14.31
CA LEU A 155 -4.21 -22.06 14.60
C LEU A 155 -4.27 -21.22 13.33
N GLU A 156 -4.88 -20.05 13.43
CA GLU A 156 -4.86 -19.04 12.35
C GLU A 156 -3.83 -17.94 12.60
N LYS A 157 -3.66 -17.55 13.87
CA LYS A 157 -2.70 -16.52 14.28
C LYS A 157 -1.28 -17.07 14.30
N GLY A 158 -0.34 -16.26 13.84
CA GLY A 158 1.10 -16.53 13.83
C GLY A 158 1.86 -15.33 13.28
N ASP A 159 3.18 -15.44 13.21
CA ASP A 159 4.13 -14.39 12.80
C ASP A 159 4.64 -14.57 11.36
N TYR A 160 4.18 -15.61 10.65
CA TYR A 160 4.64 -15.89 9.30
C TYR A 160 3.93 -14.99 8.27
N ALA A 161 4.70 -14.17 7.56
CA ALA A 161 4.22 -13.36 6.44
C ALA A 161 4.40 -14.09 5.11
N ILE A 162 3.50 -13.84 4.15
CA ILE A 162 3.66 -14.29 2.75
C ILE A 162 3.47 -13.10 1.82
N SER A 163 4.32 -12.96 0.81
CA SER A 163 4.20 -11.90 -0.20
C SER A 163 2.84 -11.97 -0.90
N GLY A 164 2.14 -10.83 -0.97
CA GLY A 164 0.81 -10.73 -1.57
C GLY A 164 -0.38 -11.04 -0.65
N CYS A 165 -0.16 -11.25 0.67
CA CYS A 165 -1.22 -11.30 1.67
C CYS A 165 -0.92 -10.29 2.81
N PRO A 166 -1.89 -9.48 3.25
CA PRO A 166 -1.68 -8.57 4.37
C PRO A 166 -1.58 -9.34 5.70
N GLY A 167 -0.74 -8.83 6.60
CA GLY A 167 -0.54 -9.35 7.95
C GLY A 167 0.25 -10.66 8.01
N THR A 168 0.17 -11.32 9.17
CA THR A 168 0.84 -12.59 9.45
C THR A 168 -0.16 -13.67 9.85
N GLY A 169 0.24 -14.94 9.80
CA GLY A 169 -0.59 -16.06 10.23
C GLY A 169 0.22 -17.28 10.60
N ALA A 170 -0.45 -18.33 11.04
CA ALA A 170 0.20 -19.60 11.39
C ALA A 170 0.84 -20.24 10.14
N PRO A 171 2.11 -20.69 10.21
CA PRO A 171 2.80 -21.27 9.07
C PRO A 171 2.34 -22.70 8.80
N ILE A 172 1.64 -22.91 7.69
CA ILE A 172 1.18 -24.21 7.20
C ILE A 172 2.16 -24.66 6.12
N LEU A 173 2.92 -25.73 6.40
CA LEU A 173 3.79 -26.35 5.41
C LEU A 173 2.97 -27.30 4.54
N MET A 174 2.97 -27.04 3.24
CA MET A 174 2.38 -27.90 2.23
C MET A 174 3.48 -28.70 1.54
N ASP A 175 3.50 -30.01 1.78
CA ASP A 175 4.44 -30.95 1.17
C ASP A 175 3.79 -31.67 -0.03
N TYR A 176 4.47 -31.55 -1.17
CA TYR A 176 4.14 -32.05 -2.49
C TYR A 176 5.12 -33.14 -2.95
N SER A 177 6.05 -33.59 -2.09
CA SER A 177 7.03 -34.65 -2.40
C SER A 177 6.38 -35.89 -3.03
N LYS A 178 5.22 -36.31 -2.51
CA LYS A 178 4.44 -37.46 -3.01
C LYS A 178 3.78 -37.26 -4.37
N THR A 179 3.77 -36.04 -4.91
CA THR A 179 3.29 -35.74 -6.27
C THR A 179 4.38 -35.88 -7.34
N ALA A 180 5.66 -35.94 -6.92
CA ALA A 180 6.82 -35.92 -7.80
C ALA A 180 7.31 -37.32 -8.18
N SER A 181 6.45 -38.11 -8.85
CA SER A 181 6.87 -39.38 -9.44
C SER A 181 7.72 -39.15 -10.70
N PRO A 182 8.61 -40.09 -11.10
CA PRO A 182 9.37 -39.98 -12.34
C PRO A 182 8.50 -39.69 -13.58
N LYS A 183 7.28 -40.27 -13.63
CA LYS A 183 6.30 -40.03 -14.70
C LYS A 183 5.73 -38.61 -14.67
N ASN A 184 5.62 -37.99 -13.51
CA ASN A 184 5.11 -36.63 -13.38
C ASN A 184 6.22 -35.59 -13.57
N VAL A 185 7.47 -35.91 -13.22
CA VAL A 185 8.61 -34.99 -13.36
C VAL A 185 8.98 -34.78 -14.83
N LEU A 186 8.90 -35.83 -15.66
CA LEU A 186 9.08 -35.74 -17.13
C LEU A 186 8.01 -36.56 -17.87
N PRO A 187 6.76 -36.07 -17.98
CA PRO A 187 5.67 -36.82 -18.60
C PRO A 187 5.87 -37.12 -20.09
N THR A 188 6.58 -36.26 -20.82
CA THR A 188 6.92 -36.47 -22.24
C THR A 188 8.07 -37.47 -22.43
N GLY A 189 8.76 -37.87 -21.35
CA GLY A 189 9.99 -38.66 -21.39
C GLY A 189 11.23 -37.86 -21.81
N ASN A 190 11.08 -36.60 -22.23
CA ASN A 190 12.17 -35.75 -22.70
C ASN A 190 12.52 -34.68 -21.67
N VAL A 191 13.81 -34.47 -21.39
CA VAL A 191 14.27 -33.32 -20.59
C VAL A 191 13.99 -32.01 -21.33
N ILE A 192 14.12 -32.03 -22.66
CA ILE A 192 13.79 -30.93 -23.56
C ILE A 192 12.91 -31.46 -24.70
N ASP A 193 11.75 -30.88 -24.84
CA ASP A 193 10.89 -30.99 -26.00
C ASP A 193 11.15 -29.82 -26.95
N GLN A 194 11.29 -30.13 -28.24
CA GLN A 194 11.32 -29.13 -29.30
C GLN A 194 9.89 -28.87 -29.78
N LEU A 195 9.44 -27.61 -29.73
CA LEU A 195 8.12 -27.17 -30.17
C LEU A 195 8.25 -26.31 -31.42
N ASP A 196 7.81 -26.84 -32.56
CA ASP A 196 7.80 -26.09 -33.83
C ASP A 196 6.64 -25.09 -33.84
N CYS A 197 6.97 -23.83 -33.50
CA CYS A 197 6.03 -22.72 -33.48
C CYS A 197 6.16 -21.90 -34.78
N THR A 198 5.13 -21.09 -35.09
CA THR A 198 5.13 -20.22 -36.30
C THR A 198 6.28 -19.22 -36.35
N PHE A 199 6.84 -18.88 -35.19
CA PHE A 199 7.94 -17.94 -35.01
C PHE A 199 9.32 -18.61 -34.80
N GLY A 200 9.40 -19.94 -34.97
CA GLY A 200 10.61 -20.73 -34.82
C GLY A 200 10.45 -21.90 -33.85
N THR A 201 11.45 -22.78 -33.81
CA THR A 201 11.49 -23.91 -32.86
C THR A 201 11.88 -23.40 -31.47
N VAL A 202 11.08 -23.76 -30.47
CA VAL A 202 11.27 -23.38 -29.06
C VAL A 202 11.64 -24.61 -28.23
N GLU A 203 12.73 -24.53 -27.47
CA GLU A 203 13.06 -25.53 -26.45
C GLU A 203 12.17 -25.34 -25.22
N ALA A 204 11.53 -26.42 -24.78
CA ALA A 204 10.68 -26.42 -23.59
C ALA A 204 10.97 -27.63 -22.71
N THR A 205 10.80 -27.50 -21.39
CA THR A 205 10.69 -28.67 -20.49
C THR A 205 9.26 -28.77 -19.98
N PHE A 206 8.65 -29.95 -20.06
CA PHE A 206 7.34 -30.21 -19.47
C PHE A 206 7.45 -30.97 -18.14
N CYS A 207 6.75 -30.51 -17.11
CA CYS A 207 6.71 -31.12 -15.79
C CYS A 207 5.30 -30.98 -15.20
N GLU A 208 4.84 -32.00 -14.48
CA GLU A 208 3.49 -32.12 -13.92
C GLU A 208 3.49 -32.36 -12.40
N VAL A 209 4.48 -31.78 -11.72
CA VAL A 209 4.52 -31.81 -10.24
C VAL A 209 3.59 -30.73 -9.68
N GLY A 210 2.47 -31.14 -9.10
CA GLY A 210 1.43 -30.25 -8.59
C GLY A 210 0.46 -29.76 -9.66
N ASN A 211 0.95 -29.12 -10.74
CA ASN A 211 0.20 -28.82 -11.97
C ASN A 211 1.09 -29.02 -13.20
N PRO A 212 0.52 -29.29 -14.39
CA PRO A 212 1.27 -29.38 -15.64
C PRO A 212 1.74 -27.99 -16.10
N ILE A 213 3.05 -27.83 -16.30
CA ILE A 213 3.69 -26.58 -16.71
C ILE A 213 4.72 -26.81 -17.81
N VAL A 214 4.64 -25.96 -18.83
CA VAL A 214 5.63 -25.82 -19.90
C VAL A 214 6.62 -24.74 -19.50
N PHE A 215 7.89 -25.09 -19.31
CA PHE A 215 8.96 -24.14 -18.99
C PHE A 215 9.71 -23.74 -20.25
N VAL A 216 9.78 -22.44 -20.52
CA VAL A 216 10.49 -21.87 -21.67
C VAL A 216 11.42 -20.75 -21.18
N ALA A 217 12.61 -20.63 -21.77
CA ALA A 217 13.49 -19.52 -21.45
C ALA A 217 12.88 -18.21 -21.94
N ALA A 218 12.84 -17.18 -21.08
CA ALA A 218 12.20 -15.90 -21.39
C ALA A 218 12.77 -15.26 -22.68
N GLU A 219 14.09 -15.40 -22.88
CA GLU A 219 14.80 -14.90 -24.06
C GLU A 219 14.35 -15.56 -25.37
N SER A 220 13.89 -16.82 -25.33
CA SER A 220 13.36 -17.52 -26.51
C SER A 220 12.05 -16.90 -27.01
N LEU A 221 11.34 -16.16 -26.15
CA LEU A 221 10.19 -15.35 -26.53
C LEU A 221 10.50 -13.84 -26.55
N GLY A 222 11.78 -13.46 -26.61
CA GLY A 222 12.19 -12.07 -26.84
C GLY A 222 11.95 -11.13 -25.66
N ILE A 223 11.83 -11.66 -24.44
CA ILE A 223 11.71 -10.87 -23.22
C ILE A 223 12.83 -11.19 -22.22
N LYS A 224 13.09 -10.27 -21.28
CA LYS A 224 14.09 -10.45 -20.21
C LYS A 224 13.57 -11.34 -19.08
N GLY A 225 12.25 -11.41 -18.92
CA GLY A 225 11.55 -12.10 -17.85
C GLY A 225 11.36 -11.26 -16.59
N ASN A 226 11.90 -10.03 -16.54
CA ASN A 226 11.75 -9.10 -15.41
C ASN A 226 10.67 -8.03 -15.65
N GLU A 227 9.97 -8.08 -16.78
CA GLU A 227 8.88 -7.18 -17.12
C GLU A 227 7.77 -7.22 -16.07
N VAL A 228 7.10 -6.09 -15.88
CA VAL A 228 5.92 -5.96 -15.02
C VAL A 228 4.70 -6.59 -15.70
N VAL A 229 3.73 -7.05 -14.90
CA VAL A 229 2.53 -7.76 -15.36
C VAL A 229 1.79 -6.98 -16.45
N SER A 230 1.59 -5.67 -16.24
CA SER A 230 0.90 -4.80 -17.20
C SER A 230 1.61 -4.71 -18.55
N ALA A 231 2.94 -4.74 -18.57
CA ALA A 231 3.73 -4.72 -19.80
C ALA A 231 3.63 -6.06 -20.56
N ILE A 232 3.54 -7.19 -19.84
CA ILE A 232 3.34 -8.51 -20.44
C ILE A 232 1.93 -8.63 -21.01
N ASP A 233 0.90 -8.32 -20.22
CA ASP A 233 -0.50 -8.51 -20.61
C ASP A 233 -0.93 -7.54 -21.71
N SER A 234 -0.31 -6.37 -21.82
CA SER A 234 -0.55 -5.43 -22.94
C SER A 234 0.19 -5.83 -24.23
N ASN A 235 1.18 -6.72 -24.15
CA ASN A 235 1.94 -7.19 -25.31
C ASN A 235 1.22 -8.37 -25.99
N LYS A 236 0.29 -8.04 -26.89
CA LYS A 236 -0.52 -9.02 -27.64
C LYS A 236 0.31 -10.03 -28.44
N ASP A 237 1.46 -9.62 -28.98
CA ASP A 237 2.35 -10.51 -29.73
C ASP A 237 2.96 -11.58 -28.80
N LEU A 238 3.50 -11.16 -27.66
CA LEU A 238 4.04 -12.08 -26.66
C LEU A 238 2.97 -13.06 -26.16
N VAL A 239 1.78 -12.55 -25.82
CA VAL A 239 0.66 -13.39 -25.36
C VAL A 239 0.29 -14.43 -26.43
N THR A 240 0.28 -14.04 -27.71
CA THR A 240 0.02 -14.94 -28.83
C THR A 240 1.09 -16.04 -28.94
N ARG A 241 2.37 -15.69 -28.78
CA ARG A 241 3.47 -16.67 -28.83
C ARG A 241 3.46 -17.62 -27.63
N VAL A 242 3.17 -17.12 -26.42
CA VAL A 242 2.97 -17.95 -25.22
C VAL A 242 1.79 -18.90 -25.40
N ARG A 243 0.68 -18.42 -25.96
CA ARG A 243 -0.50 -19.23 -26.29
C ARG A 243 -0.16 -20.34 -27.28
N GLU A 244 0.62 -20.05 -28.33
CA GLU A 244 1.06 -21.08 -29.28
C GLU A 244 1.92 -22.15 -28.60
N VAL A 245 2.92 -21.76 -27.79
CA VAL A 245 3.75 -22.72 -27.01
C VAL A 245 2.85 -23.65 -26.17
N ARG A 246 1.86 -23.08 -25.47
CA ARG A 246 0.88 -23.85 -24.69
C ARG A 246 0.14 -24.85 -25.56
N GLY A 247 -0.43 -24.39 -26.68
CA GLY A 247 -1.20 -25.22 -27.60
C GLY A 247 -0.37 -26.34 -28.24
N ARG A 248 0.87 -26.05 -28.65
CA ARG A 248 1.79 -27.06 -29.22
C ARG A 248 2.10 -28.16 -28.22
N MET A 249 2.36 -27.80 -26.96
CA MET A 249 2.53 -28.80 -25.92
C MET A 249 1.24 -29.57 -25.64
N ALA A 250 0.08 -28.89 -25.59
CA ALA A 250 -1.21 -29.54 -25.38
C ALA A 250 -1.52 -30.57 -26.49
N VAL A 251 -1.23 -30.26 -27.75
CA VAL A 251 -1.32 -31.21 -28.88
C VAL A 251 -0.39 -32.41 -28.67
N LYS A 252 0.87 -32.17 -28.28
CA LYS A 252 1.83 -33.24 -28.00
C LYS A 252 1.37 -34.18 -26.89
N LEU A 253 0.66 -33.65 -25.90
CA LEU A 253 0.08 -34.39 -24.78
C LEU A 253 -1.29 -35.04 -25.12
N GLY A 254 -1.78 -34.89 -26.35
CA GLY A 254 -3.09 -35.40 -26.77
C GLY A 254 -4.28 -34.71 -26.12
N LYS A 255 -4.08 -33.50 -25.57
CA LYS A 255 -5.11 -32.68 -24.93
C LYS A 255 -5.84 -31.76 -25.91
N CYS A 256 -5.21 -31.45 -27.03
CA CYS A 256 -5.82 -30.65 -28.10
C CYS A 256 -5.60 -31.31 -29.46
N THR A 257 -6.57 -31.16 -30.37
CA THR A 257 -6.43 -31.61 -31.77
C THR A 257 -5.61 -30.66 -32.62
N ASP A 258 -5.74 -29.35 -32.36
CA ASP A 258 -5.00 -28.28 -33.00
C ASP A 258 -4.59 -27.27 -31.91
N TRP A 259 -3.37 -26.72 -32.00
CA TRP A 259 -2.89 -25.72 -31.04
C TRP A 259 -3.75 -24.47 -31.06
N ALA A 260 -4.37 -24.15 -32.20
CA ALA A 260 -5.25 -23.00 -32.35
C ALA A 260 -6.53 -23.14 -31.52
N GLN A 261 -6.91 -24.36 -31.14
CA GLN A 261 -8.12 -24.68 -30.36
C GLN A 261 -7.84 -24.89 -28.86
N VAL A 262 -6.66 -24.46 -28.38
CA VAL A 262 -6.24 -24.71 -27.00
C VAL A 262 -7.13 -24.01 -25.97
N ASP A 263 -7.69 -22.84 -26.31
CA ASP A 263 -8.56 -22.12 -25.39
C ASP A 263 -9.90 -22.85 -25.18
N GLU A 264 -10.47 -23.47 -26.22
CA GLU A 264 -11.72 -24.22 -26.07
C GLU A 264 -11.51 -25.62 -25.49
N GLN A 265 -10.45 -26.32 -25.91
CA GLN A 265 -10.24 -27.73 -25.55
C GLN A 265 -9.45 -27.92 -24.25
N SER A 266 -8.63 -26.93 -23.87
CA SER A 266 -7.77 -27.01 -22.68
C SER A 266 -7.51 -25.59 -22.11
N PRO A 267 -8.56 -24.88 -21.68
CA PRO A 267 -8.52 -23.43 -21.37
C PRO A 267 -7.45 -23.05 -20.34
N MET A 268 -7.24 -23.90 -19.33
CA MET A 268 -6.42 -23.55 -18.16
C MET A 268 -5.05 -24.24 -18.12
N LEU A 269 -4.91 -25.40 -18.76
CA LEU A 269 -3.72 -26.27 -18.66
C LEU A 269 -3.22 -26.70 -20.04
N PRO A 270 -1.92 -27.04 -20.22
CA PRO A 270 -0.85 -26.81 -19.26
C PRO A 270 -0.61 -25.31 -19.06
N MET A 271 -0.13 -24.90 -17.88
CA MET A 271 0.33 -23.53 -17.69
C MET A 271 1.66 -23.31 -18.43
N VAL A 272 2.04 -22.06 -18.69
CA VAL A 272 3.35 -21.73 -19.26
C VAL A 272 4.13 -20.88 -18.27
N ALA A 273 5.39 -21.23 -18.01
CA ALA A 273 6.29 -20.43 -17.19
C ALA A 273 7.48 -19.97 -18.03
N LEU A 274 7.59 -18.66 -18.22
CA LEU A 274 8.78 -18.05 -18.80
C LEU A 274 9.80 -17.84 -17.69
N VAL A 275 10.98 -18.45 -17.82
CA VAL A 275 12.01 -18.44 -16.78
C VAL A 275 13.28 -17.76 -17.27
N SER A 276 13.93 -17.01 -16.38
CA SER A 276 15.21 -16.36 -16.64
C SER A 276 16.06 -16.29 -15.37
N ARG A 277 17.30 -15.80 -15.51
CA ARG A 277 18.15 -15.52 -14.36
C ARG A 277 17.49 -14.45 -13.48
N PRO A 278 17.61 -14.55 -12.15
CA PRO A 278 17.04 -13.56 -11.24
C PRO A 278 17.75 -12.21 -11.41
N THR A 279 17.01 -11.12 -11.21
CA THR A 279 17.60 -9.77 -11.14
C THR A 279 17.89 -9.33 -9.71
N SER A 280 17.31 -10.02 -8.74
CA SER A 280 17.54 -9.83 -7.31
C SER A 280 18.57 -10.83 -6.79
N HIS A 281 19.47 -10.39 -5.90
CA HIS A 281 20.42 -11.26 -5.20
C HIS A 281 19.74 -12.28 -4.26
N GLU A 282 18.48 -12.03 -3.87
CA GLU A 282 17.70 -12.94 -3.01
C GLU A 282 17.06 -14.10 -3.79
N GLY A 283 16.93 -13.96 -5.12
CA GLY A 283 16.34 -14.97 -5.99
C GLY A 283 17.37 -15.96 -6.53
N ASN A 284 16.97 -17.21 -6.75
CA ASN A 284 17.77 -18.20 -7.48
C ASN A 284 17.34 -18.31 -8.95
N ILE A 285 16.06 -18.04 -9.24
CA ILE A 285 15.50 -18.02 -10.59
C ILE A 285 14.34 -17.03 -10.64
N GLN A 286 14.08 -16.45 -11.80
CA GLN A 286 12.91 -15.63 -12.06
C GLN A 286 11.87 -16.41 -12.88
N SER A 287 10.60 -16.20 -12.59
CA SER A 287 9.49 -16.82 -13.32
C SER A 287 8.34 -15.83 -13.59
N ARG A 288 7.79 -15.91 -14.81
CA ARG A 288 6.51 -15.30 -15.22
C ARG A 288 5.57 -16.44 -15.61
N LEU A 289 4.66 -16.78 -14.71
CA LEU A 289 3.70 -17.86 -14.88
C LEU A 289 2.45 -17.33 -15.58
N PHE A 290 2.01 -18.01 -16.62
CA PHE A 290 0.80 -17.70 -17.37
C PHE A 290 -0.28 -18.72 -17.06
N LEU A 291 -1.48 -18.23 -16.74
CA LEU A 291 -2.69 -19.00 -16.55
C LEU A 291 -3.79 -18.29 -17.35
N ASP A 292 -4.53 -19.03 -18.17
CA ASP A 292 -5.58 -18.47 -19.03
C ASP A 292 -5.08 -17.32 -19.92
N ASN A 293 -3.92 -17.52 -20.56
CA ASN A 293 -3.22 -16.52 -21.40
C ASN A 293 -2.85 -15.18 -20.71
N HIS A 294 -3.03 -15.06 -19.39
CA HIS A 294 -2.65 -13.86 -18.62
C HIS A 294 -1.46 -14.15 -17.70
N CYS A 295 -0.60 -13.16 -17.51
CA CYS A 295 0.49 -13.25 -16.56
C CYS A 295 -0.05 -13.21 -15.13
N HIS A 296 0.27 -14.24 -14.35
CA HIS A 296 -0.12 -14.33 -12.96
C HIS A 296 0.54 -13.19 -12.15
N PRO A 297 -0.20 -12.42 -11.32
CA PRO A 297 0.34 -11.24 -10.63
C PRO A 297 1.29 -11.58 -9.47
N SER A 298 1.34 -12.85 -9.06
CA SER A 298 2.31 -13.40 -8.11
C SER A 298 2.87 -14.74 -8.62
N MET A 299 2.96 -15.77 -7.79
CA MET A 299 3.27 -17.14 -8.20
C MET A 299 2.31 -18.12 -7.53
N ALA A 300 1.72 -19.04 -8.31
CA ALA A 300 0.94 -20.13 -7.74
C ALA A 300 1.85 -21.07 -6.94
N GLY A 301 1.45 -21.51 -5.75
CA GLY A 301 2.25 -22.45 -4.94
C GLY A 301 2.58 -23.76 -5.68
N THR A 302 1.60 -24.29 -6.43
CA THR A 302 1.80 -25.43 -7.35
C THR A 302 2.78 -25.11 -8.48
N GLY A 303 2.75 -23.88 -8.99
CA GLY A 303 3.79 -23.36 -9.89
C GLY A 303 5.18 -23.43 -9.26
N GLY A 304 5.30 -22.97 -8.02
CA GLY A 304 6.57 -22.95 -7.30
C GLY A 304 7.18 -24.34 -7.09
N VAL A 305 6.39 -25.32 -6.64
CA VAL A 305 6.88 -26.70 -6.49
C VAL A 305 7.22 -27.34 -7.81
N CYS A 306 6.45 -27.08 -8.88
CA CYS A 306 6.75 -27.58 -10.21
C CYS A 306 8.06 -27.01 -10.74
N THR A 307 8.26 -25.68 -10.67
CA THR A 307 9.52 -25.03 -11.04
C THR A 307 10.68 -25.62 -10.25
N THR A 308 10.49 -25.83 -8.95
CA THR A 308 11.53 -26.37 -8.08
C THR A 308 11.87 -27.81 -8.39
N ALA A 309 10.87 -28.66 -8.70
CA ALA A 309 11.11 -30.02 -9.16
C ALA A 309 11.89 -30.03 -10.48
N THR A 310 11.46 -29.23 -11.46
CA THR A 310 12.12 -29.10 -12.77
C THR A 310 13.56 -28.60 -12.62
N SER A 311 13.84 -27.77 -11.62
CA SER A 311 15.19 -27.26 -11.33
C SER A 311 16.19 -28.36 -10.95
N ARG A 312 15.70 -29.50 -10.45
CA ARG A 312 16.49 -30.67 -10.07
C ARG A 312 16.57 -31.72 -11.18
N VAL A 313 15.97 -31.47 -12.34
CA VAL A 313 16.14 -32.28 -13.55
C VAL A 313 17.35 -31.76 -14.33
N THR A 314 18.45 -32.52 -14.32
CA THR A 314 19.70 -32.12 -15.00
C THR A 314 19.47 -31.83 -16.48
N GLY A 315 19.84 -30.63 -16.91
CA GLY A 315 19.74 -30.19 -18.31
C GLY A 315 18.36 -29.65 -18.73
N SER A 316 17.38 -29.54 -17.82
CA SER A 316 16.10 -28.87 -18.09
C SER A 316 16.29 -27.36 -18.31
N VAL A 317 15.29 -26.70 -18.91
CA VAL A 317 15.29 -25.23 -19.10
C VAL A 317 15.52 -24.49 -17.77
N VAL A 318 14.86 -24.93 -16.70
CA VAL A 318 14.99 -24.35 -15.36
C VAL A 318 16.39 -24.60 -14.78
N ASN A 319 16.88 -25.85 -14.87
CA ASN A 319 18.17 -26.27 -14.33
C ASN A 319 19.35 -25.50 -14.94
N ARG A 320 19.31 -25.23 -16.25
CA ARG A 320 20.35 -24.47 -16.99
C ARG A 320 20.52 -23.03 -16.52
N LEU A 321 19.51 -22.44 -15.87
CA LEU A 321 19.53 -21.05 -15.41
C LEU A 321 20.07 -20.90 -13.98
N LEU A 322 20.27 -22.02 -13.26
CA LEU A 322 20.71 -22.01 -11.87
C LEU A 322 22.24 -22.00 -11.72
N THR A 323 22.71 -21.42 -10.62
CA THR A 323 24.10 -21.52 -10.18
C THR A 323 24.38 -22.88 -9.53
N ALA A 324 25.66 -23.27 -9.48
CA ALA A 324 26.08 -24.51 -8.80
C ALA A 324 25.69 -24.52 -7.30
N GLU A 325 25.66 -23.35 -6.67
CA GLU A 325 25.20 -23.18 -5.29
C GLU A 325 23.69 -23.43 -5.15
N ALA A 326 22.87 -22.80 -6.01
CA ALA A 326 21.42 -22.96 -5.99
C ALA A 326 20.97 -24.41 -6.24
N LEU A 327 21.76 -25.18 -7.00
CA LEU A 327 21.53 -26.61 -7.25
C LEU A 327 21.79 -27.51 -6.03
N LYS A 328 22.69 -27.09 -5.13
CA LYS A 328 23.05 -27.82 -3.90
C LYS A 328 22.20 -27.40 -2.69
N SER A 329 21.52 -26.26 -2.77
CA SER A 329 20.68 -25.73 -1.69
C SER A 329 19.42 -26.57 -1.46
N ASP A 330 19.05 -26.74 -0.19
CA ASP A 330 17.78 -27.35 0.24
C ASP A 330 16.57 -26.38 0.13
N LYS A 331 16.80 -25.21 -0.47
CA LYS A 331 15.84 -24.14 -0.67
C LYS A 331 16.05 -23.52 -2.05
N LEU A 332 14.96 -23.35 -2.80
CA LEU A 332 14.95 -22.57 -4.04
C LEU A 332 14.04 -21.35 -3.86
N VAL A 333 14.57 -20.15 -4.11
CA VAL A 333 13.82 -18.90 -4.06
C VAL A 333 13.47 -18.45 -5.46
N ILE A 334 12.18 -18.40 -5.77
CA ILE A 334 11.66 -17.99 -7.08
C ILE A 334 11.23 -16.53 -7.02
N GLN A 335 11.87 -15.66 -7.80
CA GLN A 335 11.46 -14.28 -8.00
C GLN A 335 10.27 -14.21 -8.97
N HIS A 336 9.19 -13.54 -8.57
CA HIS A 336 7.95 -13.37 -9.32
C HIS A 336 7.45 -11.91 -9.20
N PRO A 337 6.40 -11.46 -9.92
CA PRO A 337 6.05 -10.03 -9.96
C PRO A 337 5.77 -9.38 -8.60
N ALA A 338 5.14 -10.11 -7.67
CA ALA A 338 4.87 -9.63 -6.31
C ALA A 338 5.98 -9.87 -5.26
N GLY A 339 7.19 -10.30 -5.64
CA GLY A 339 8.30 -10.58 -4.71
C GLY A 339 8.89 -11.98 -4.87
N HIS A 340 9.11 -12.69 -3.76
CA HIS A 340 9.85 -13.95 -3.75
C HIS A 340 9.05 -15.09 -3.11
N LEU A 341 9.15 -16.27 -3.71
CA LEU A 341 8.55 -17.49 -3.20
C LEU A 341 9.64 -18.51 -2.84
N PRO A 342 9.96 -18.68 -1.55
CA PRO A 342 10.84 -19.76 -1.11
C PRO A 342 10.11 -21.12 -1.15
N ILE A 343 10.77 -22.10 -1.76
CA ILE A 343 10.33 -23.50 -1.82
C ILE A 343 11.41 -24.36 -1.15
N GLN A 344 11.01 -25.21 -0.22
CA GLN A 344 11.87 -26.23 0.36
C GLN A 344 12.01 -27.39 -0.63
N VAL A 345 13.23 -27.87 -0.82
CA VAL A 345 13.52 -29.00 -1.70
C VAL A 345 14.66 -29.82 -1.15
N LYS A 346 14.52 -31.13 -1.09
CA LYS A 346 15.62 -32.05 -0.75
C LYS A 346 15.46 -33.32 -1.57
N ILE A 347 16.54 -33.80 -2.18
CA ILE A 347 16.52 -34.99 -3.05
C ILE A 347 17.24 -36.17 -2.39
N ASN A 348 16.74 -37.39 -2.58
CA ASN A 348 17.33 -38.58 -1.93
C ASN A 348 18.66 -39.01 -2.58
N ASN A 349 18.83 -38.77 -3.88
CA ASN A 349 20.01 -39.16 -4.65
C ASN A 349 20.54 -37.97 -5.45
N HIS A 350 21.86 -37.74 -5.36
CA HIS A 350 22.62 -36.82 -6.22
C HIS A 350 23.40 -37.54 -7.35
N GLY A 351 23.11 -38.82 -7.60
CA GLY A 351 23.83 -39.65 -8.59
C GLY A 351 23.52 -39.31 -10.06
N ASP A 352 24.20 -39.97 -11.00
CA ASP A 352 24.08 -39.83 -12.48
C ASP A 352 22.67 -40.09 -13.07
N ASP A 353 21.65 -40.31 -12.23
CA ASP A 353 20.27 -40.47 -12.66
C ASP A 353 19.70 -39.12 -13.14
N LYS A 354 19.14 -39.10 -14.36
CA LYS A 354 18.53 -37.90 -14.94
C LYS A 354 17.28 -37.40 -14.20
N LEU A 355 16.69 -38.22 -13.32
CA LEU A 355 15.40 -37.95 -12.68
C LEU A 355 15.54 -37.91 -11.14
N PRO A 356 15.21 -36.77 -10.50
CA PRO A 356 15.28 -36.65 -9.05
C PRO A 356 14.17 -37.42 -8.35
N SER A 357 14.46 -37.95 -7.16
CA SER A 357 13.45 -38.34 -6.17
C SER A 357 13.52 -37.37 -4.99
N PHE A 358 12.37 -36.97 -4.45
CA PHE A 358 12.28 -35.89 -3.47
C PHE A 358 12.00 -36.44 -2.08
N GLU A 359 12.90 -36.16 -1.12
CA GLU A 359 12.66 -36.33 0.32
C GLU A 359 11.70 -35.26 0.83
N ALA A 360 11.88 -34.02 0.36
CA ALA A 360 11.03 -32.88 0.67
C ALA A 360 10.82 -32.05 -0.59
N LEU A 361 9.59 -31.61 -0.81
CA LEU A 361 9.27 -30.63 -1.85
C LEU A 361 8.03 -29.86 -1.43
N GLY A 362 8.19 -28.67 -0.87
CA GLY A 362 7.07 -27.99 -0.25
C GLY A 362 7.26 -26.50 -0.05
N PHE A 363 6.17 -25.83 0.32
CA PHE A 363 6.14 -24.39 0.55
C PHE A 363 5.26 -24.07 1.75
N VAL A 364 5.51 -22.92 2.37
CA VAL A 364 4.72 -22.45 3.51
C VAL A 364 3.67 -21.44 3.05
N ARG A 365 2.45 -21.57 3.58
CA ARG A 365 1.36 -20.60 3.44
C ARG A 365 0.70 -20.35 4.78
N THR A 366 -0.21 -19.38 4.79
CA THR A 366 -1.12 -19.12 5.91
C THR A 366 -2.56 -19.29 5.42
N ALA A 367 -3.46 -19.69 6.31
CA ALA A 367 -4.89 -19.76 6.05
C ALA A 367 -5.68 -19.03 7.13
N ARG A 368 -6.84 -18.49 6.76
CA ARG A 368 -7.75 -17.77 7.67
C ARG A 368 -9.20 -18.00 7.27
N TYR A 369 -10.05 -18.32 8.24
CA TYR A 369 -11.49 -18.37 8.03
C TYR A 369 -12.02 -16.93 7.93
N LEU A 370 -12.75 -16.65 6.85
CA LEU A 370 -13.35 -15.34 6.63
C LEU A 370 -14.83 -15.34 7.00
N PHE A 371 -15.51 -16.44 6.73
CA PHE A 371 -16.93 -16.61 6.99
C PHE A 371 -17.27 -18.10 7.14
N GLN A 372 -18.28 -18.40 7.93
CA GLN A 372 -18.90 -19.71 8.02
C GLN A 372 -20.41 -19.51 8.27
N GLY A 373 -21.27 -20.10 7.45
CA GLY A 373 -22.72 -19.92 7.58
C GLY A 373 -23.53 -20.48 6.42
N GLN A 374 -24.78 -20.03 6.31
CA GLN A 374 -25.69 -20.40 5.22
C GLN A 374 -25.48 -19.48 4.00
N LEU A 375 -25.26 -20.09 2.84
CA LEU A 375 -25.19 -19.46 1.53
C LEU A 375 -26.53 -19.66 0.82
N PHE A 376 -27.23 -18.56 0.55
CA PHE A 376 -28.47 -18.60 -0.20
C PHE A 376 -28.19 -18.92 -1.67
N VAL A 377 -28.93 -19.88 -2.19
CA VAL A 377 -28.85 -20.35 -3.56
C VAL A 377 -29.88 -19.58 -4.38
N PRO A 378 -29.48 -18.95 -5.49
CA PRO A 378 -30.40 -18.20 -6.32
C PRO A 378 -31.56 -19.05 -6.89
N ASP A 379 -32.76 -18.44 -6.96
CA ASP A 379 -34.03 -19.12 -7.27
C ASP A 379 -34.20 -19.51 -8.76
N ASP A 380 -33.19 -19.30 -9.59
CA ASP A 380 -33.17 -19.62 -11.02
C ASP A 380 -32.59 -21.02 -11.34
N LEU A 381 -32.20 -21.79 -10.33
CA LEU A 381 -31.87 -23.21 -10.45
C LEU A 381 -33.11 -24.10 -10.34
N GLU A 382 -33.20 -25.13 -11.17
CA GLU A 382 -34.25 -26.15 -11.07
C GLU A 382 -34.07 -27.01 -9.81
N ASP A 383 -35.15 -27.61 -9.28
CA ASP A 383 -35.09 -28.46 -8.08
C ASP A 383 -34.07 -29.62 -8.19
N SER A 384 -33.81 -30.11 -9.41
CA SER A 384 -32.81 -31.15 -9.70
C SER A 384 -31.36 -30.66 -9.58
N ASP A 385 -31.13 -29.35 -9.65
CA ASP A 385 -29.83 -28.70 -9.53
C ASP A 385 -29.56 -28.21 -8.10
N LEU A 386 -30.56 -28.29 -7.22
CA LEU A 386 -30.46 -27.93 -5.81
C LEU A 386 -29.89 -29.08 -4.96
N PRO A 387 -29.22 -28.79 -3.83
CA PRO A 387 -28.90 -29.80 -2.83
C PRO A 387 -30.18 -30.51 -2.36
N ASN A 388 -30.13 -31.83 -2.11
CA ASN A 388 -31.29 -32.62 -1.69
C ASN A 388 -32.15 -31.92 -0.61
N SER A 389 -33.40 -31.62 -0.98
CA SER A 389 -34.36 -30.78 -0.25
C SER A 389 -34.80 -31.34 1.11
N GLU A 390 -34.54 -32.61 1.43
CA GLU A 390 -34.80 -33.19 2.76
C GLU A 390 -33.88 -32.65 3.87
N LYS A 391 -32.86 -31.85 3.54
CA LYS A 391 -31.99 -31.17 4.51
C LYS A 391 -32.13 -29.65 4.51
N VAL A 392 -33.07 -29.11 3.73
CA VAL A 392 -33.37 -27.69 3.64
C VAL A 392 -34.50 -27.37 4.63
N ALA A 393 -34.09 -26.89 5.81
CA ALA A 393 -34.86 -26.24 6.87
C ALA A 393 -36.02 -27.02 7.55
N THR A 394 -35.70 -27.74 8.63
CA THR A 394 -36.38 -27.61 9.95
C THR A 394 -35.36 -27.80 11.08
N GLY A 395 -35.58 -27.16 12.22
CA GLY A 395 -34.58 -26.84 13.25
C GLY A 395 -33.70 -27.97 13.82
N SER A 396 -32.60 -27.52 14.45
CA SER A 396 -31.63 -28.27 15.28
C SER A 396 -30.50 -29.02 14.55
N ASP A 397 -29.60 -28.32 13.88
CA ASP A 397 -28.27 -28.90 13.58
C ASP A 397 -27.27 -28.50 14.68
N THR A 398 -26.77 -29.50 15.37
CA THR A 398 -25.85 -29.47 16.53
C THR A 398 -24.49 -28.78 16.27
N ARG A 399 -24.22 -28.29 15.05
CA ARG A 399 -22.97 -27.58 14.72
C ARG A 399 -22.91 -26.16 15.30
N ALA A 400 -24.05 -25.49 15.49
CA ALA A 400 -24.11 -24.19 16.16
C ALA A 400 -24.07 -24.30 17.70
N LYS A 401 -24.37 -25.48 18.26
CA LYS A 401 -24.44 -25.71 19.72
C LYS A 401 -23.08 -25.87 20.39
N HIS A 402 -22.09 -26.48 19.72
CA HIS A 402 -20.74 -26.60 20.30
C HIS A 402 -19.95 -25.27 20.39
N ALA A 403 -20.43 -24.19 19.77
CA ALA A 403 -19.85 -22.86 19.94
C ALA A 403 -20.55 -22.04 21.04
N LEU A 404 -21.73 -22.47 21.52
CA LEU A 404 -22.58 -21.73 22.45
C LEU A 404 -22.76 -22.41 23.82
N ASP A 405 -22.61 -23.74 23.91
CA ASP A 405 -22.92 -24.47 25.15
C ASP A 405 -21.75 -24.54 26.16
N ASP A 406 -20.49 -24.28 25.77
CA ASP A 406 -19.32 -24.34 26.67
C ASP A 406 -18.99 -23.02 27.40
N GLN A 407 -19.77 -21.94 27.17
CA GLN A 407 -19.65 -20.68 27.92
C GLN A 407 -20.72 -20.51 29.01
N ALA A 408 -21.69 -21.44 29.12
CA ALA A 408 -22.81 -21.31 30.04
C ALA A 408 -22.61 -21.97 31.42
N ALA A 409 -21.48 -22.65 31.66
CA ALA A 409 -21.32 -23.50 32.86
C ALA A 409 -20.29 -23.04 33.91
N ASP A 410 -19.56 -21.93 33.72
CA ASP A 410 -18.53 -21.51 34.71
C ASP A 410 -18.56 -20.04 35.14
N ASN A 411 -19.63 -19.30 34.83
CA ASN A 411 -19.83 -17.94 35.35
C ASN A 411 -21.01 -17.89 36.34
N GLN A 412 -20.86 -18.58 37.46
CA GLN A 412 -21.50 -18.20 38.72
C GLN A 412 -20.46 -17.65 39.68
N GLU A 413 -19.82 -16.54 39.32
CA GLU A 413 -19.19 -15.64 40.29
C GLU A 413 -18.98 -14.26 39.63
N GLY A 414 -19.72 -13.25 40.13
CA GLY A 414 -19.44 -11.83 39.89
C GLY A 414 -19.76 -11.27 38.50
N ASN A 415 -20.94 -10.66 38.36
CA ASN A 415 -21.26 -9.73 37.27
C ASN A 415 -20.19 -8.62 37.15
N HIS A 416 -19.31 -8.76 36.16
CA HIS A 416 -18.74 -7.64 35.43
C HIS A 416 -18.76 -8.00 33.94
N GLU A 417 -19.88 -7.69 33.29
CA GLU A 417 -19.91 -7.54 31.83
C GLU A 417 -18.84 -6.52 31.46
N GLU A 418 -17.79 -6.94 30.74
CA GLU A 418 -17.06 -5.96 29.92
C GLU A 418 -18.00 -5.54 28.80
N PRO A 419 -18.25 -4.23 28.62
CA PRO A 419 -19.25 -3.76 27.66
C PRO A 419 -18.82 -4.10 26.22
N PRO A 420 -19.75 -4.12 25.25
CA PRO A 420 -19.36 -4.09 23.83
C PRO A 420 -18.37 -2.95 23.63
N GLU A 421 -17.25 -3.19 22.93
CA GLU A 421 -16.30 -2.13 22.56
C GLU A 421 -17.11 -0.96 21.97
N LYS A 422 -17.21 0.15 22.72
CA LYS A 422 -17.99 1.31 22.31
C LYS A 422 -17.49 1.74 20.93
N GLU A 423 -18.37 1.78 19.95
CA GLU A 423 -18.08 2.38 18.65
C GLU A 423 -17.53 3.79 18.89
N VAL A 424 -16.26 4.02 18.52
CA VAL A 424 -15.59 5.28 18.81
C VAL A 424 -16.20 6.38 17.94
N GLU A 425 -16.96 7.29 18.54
CA GLU A 425 -17.58 8.45 17.87
C GLU A 425 -16.50 9.52 17.53
N VAL A 426 -15.61 9.22 16.57
CA VAL A 426 -14.47 10.08 16.18
C VAL A 426 -14.95 11.48 15.82
N THR A 427 -15.93 11.60 14.91
CA THR A 427 -16.40 12.92 14.46
C THR A 427 -16.90 13.75 15.63
N LYS A 428 -17.72 13.17 16.52
CA LYS A 428 -18.30 13.87 17.67
C LYS A 428 -17.23 14.27 18.69
N ARG A 429 -16.24 13.40 18.94
CA ARG A 429 -15.12 13.72 19.84
C ARG A 429 -14.28 14.87 19.30
N LEU A 430 -13.97 14.87 18.01
CA LEU A 430 -13.28 15.98 17.36
C LEU A 430 -14.12 17.26 17.41
N SER A 431 -15.43 17.21 17.13
CA SER A 431 -16.31 18.38 17.23
C SER A 431 -16.34 18.97 18.64
N ASN A 432 -16.44 18.13 19.67
CA ASN A 432 -16.41 18.58 21.06
C ASN A 432 -15.06 19.19 21.44
N PHE A 433 -13.95 18.56 21.03
CA PHE A 433 -12.61 19.11 21.21
C PHE A 433 -12.47 20.48 20.54
N ILE A 434 -12.85 20.59 19.26
CA ILE A 434 -12.81 21.85 18.51
C ILE A 434 -13.64 22.92 19.20
N GLN A 435 -14.81 22.61 19.74
CA GLN A 435 -15.62 23.58 20.46
C GLN A 435 -14.98 23.99 21.80
N GLN A 436 -14.58 23.01 22.62
CA GLN A 436 -14.34 23.20 24.05
C GLN A 436 -12.93 23.62 24.42
N THR A 437 -11.92 23.32 23.60
CA THR A 437 -10.52 23.65 23.89
C THR A 437 -10.33 25.15 24.09
N ARG A 438 -9.61 25.53 25.14
CA ARG A 438 -9.26 26.92 25.45
C ARG A 438 -7.76 27.11 25.29
N PHE A 439 -7.32 28.35 25.20
CA PHE A 439 -5.90 28.67 25.06
C PHE A 439 -5.08 28.13 26.24
N GLU A 440 -5.66 28.16 27.44
CA GLU A 440 -5.03 27.69 28.68
C GLU A 440 -4.83 26.17 28.72
N ASP A 441 -5.47 25.42 27.79
CA ASP A 441 -5.29 23.98 27.67
C ASP A 441 -4.07 23.62 26.76
N ILE A 442 -3.44 24.62 26.13
CA ILE A 442 -2.22 24.47 25.32
C ILE A 442 -1.00 24.73 26.20
N SER A 443 -0.07 23.77 26.27
CA SER A 443 1.17 23.92 27.04
C SER A 443 2.09 25.02 26.46
N GLU A 444 2.91 25.64 27.30
CA GLU A 444 3.89 26.67 26.88
C GLU A 444 4.79 26.20 25.72
N GLU A 445 5.30 24.96 25.78
CA GLU A 445 6.11 24.35 24.71
C GLU A 445 5.35 24.30 23.37
N ALA A 446 4.06 23.93 23.43
CA ALA A 446 3.23 23.86 22.24
C ALA A 446 2.92 25.27 21.69
N ILE A 447 2.73 26.28 22.54
CA ILE A 447 2.60 27.68 22.13
C ILE A 447 3.89 28.16 21.44
N GLU A 448 5.05 27.87 22.02
CA GLU A 448 6.35 28.20 21.45
C GLU A 448 6.53 27.56 20.06
N ARG A 449 6.16 26.28 19.91
CA ARG A 449 6.17 25.61 18.61
C ARG A 449 5.21 26.25 17.62
N LEU A 450 4.01 26.67 18.04
CA LEU A 450 3.09 27.39 17.16
C LEU A 450 3.66 28.73 16.68
N CYS A 451 4.34 29.47 17.56
CA CYS A 451 5.03 30.70 17.19
C CYS A 451 6.18 30.45 16.21
N GLN A 452 6.98 29.38 16.41
CA GLN A 452 8.02 28.96 15.47
C GLN A 452 7.44 28.60 14.10
N CYS A 453 6.37 27.81 14.05
CA CYS A 453 5.72 27.46 12.80
C CYS A 453 5.08 28.69 12.12
N LEU A 454 4.52 29.64 12.91
CA LEU A 454 3.90 30.84 12.37
C LEU A 454 4.95 31.74 11.71
N ILE A 455 6.05 32.02 12.40
CA ILE A 455 7.12 32.85 11.82
C ILE A 455 7.73 32.18 10.58
N ASP A 456 7.87 30.85 10.59
CA ASP A 456 8.34 30.09 9.44
C ASP A 456 7.40 30.24 8.23
N PHE A 457 6.10 30.04 8.44
CA PHE A 457 5.06 30.20 7.42
C PHE A 457 5.07 31.60 6.80
N LEU A 458 5.21 32.66 7.62
CA LEU A 458 5.28 34.03 7.13
C LEU A 458 6.51 34.25 6.24
N GLY A 459 7.69 33.81 6.69
CA GLY A 459 8.93 33.97 5.92
C GLY A 459 8.90 33.19 4.60
N VAL A 460 8.46 31.94 4.64
CA VAL A 460 8.34 31.09 3.44
C VAL A 460 7.29 31.66 2.48
N GLY A 461 6.17 32.16 2.99
CA GLY A 461 5.10 32.79 2.21
C GLY A 461 5.55 34.05 1.47
N GLU A 462 6.22 34.98 2.18
CA GLU A 462 6.74 36.22 1.58
C GLU A 462 7.79 35.95 0.50
N LEU A 463 8.75 35.08 0.78
CA LEU A 463 9.74 34.70 -0.21
C LEU A 463 9.07 33.97 -1.38
N GLY A 464 8.16 33.04 -1.11
CA GLY A 464 7.42 32.28 -2.13
C GLY A 464 6.60 33.16 -3.07
N ALA A 465 5.99 34.22 -2.54
CA ALA A 465 5.29 35.21 -3.36
C ALA A 465 6.24 35.95 -4.32
N LYS A 466 7.47 36.23 -3.86
CA LYS A 466 8.48 36.99 -4.60
C LYS A 466 9.23 36.18 -5.64
N VAL A 467 9.71 34.99 -5.28
CA VAL A 467 10.65 34.19 -6.10
C VAL A 467 10.00 32.96 -6.75
N GLY A 468 8.79 32.61 -6.31
CA GLY A 468 8.06 31.47 -6.85
C GLY A 468 7.62 31.70 -8.29
N GLU A 469 8.14 30.90 -9.22
CA GLU A 469 7.76 30.92 -10.65
C GLU A 469 6.24 30.78 -10.89
N SER A 470 5.55 30.06 -10.00
CA SER A 470 4.11 29.84 -10.08
C SER A 470 3.28 31.00 -9.53
N SER A 471 3.85 31.81 -8.64
CA SER A 471 3.13 32.81 -7.86
C SER A 471 2.44 33.87 -8.73
N PRO A 472 3.09 34.46 -9.76
CA PRO A 472 2.42 35.42 -10.66
C PRO A 472 1.25 34.82 -11.43
N VAL A 473 1.35 33.54 -11.82
CA VAL A 473 0.31 32.83 -12.59
C VAL A 473 -0.90 32.54 -11.69
N PHE A 474 -0.66 32.14 -10.45
CA PHE A 474 -1.71 31.93 -9.46
C PHE A 474 -2.46 33.23 -9.15
N LEU A 475 -1.74 34.34 -8.94
CA LEU A 475 -2.35 35.66 -8.74
C LEU A 475 -3.26 36.03 -9.90
N LYS A 476 -2.76 35.95 -11.13
CA LYS A 476 -3.52 36.24 -12.35
C LYS A 476 -4.79 35.37 -12.47
N GLY A 477 -4.70 34.10 -12.11
CA GLY A 477 -5.84 33.18 -12.11
C GLY A 477 -6.93 33.59 -11.12
N ILE A 478 -6.55 33.98 -9.91
CA ILE A 478 -7.50 34.46 -8.89
C ILE A 478 -8.08 35.82 -9.27
N GLU A 479 -7.27 36.75 -9.76
CA GLU A 479 -7.75 38.06 -10.23
C GLU A 479 -8.82 37.94 -11.33
N ALA A 480 -8.71 36.94 -12.20
CA ALA A 480 -9.71 36.70 -13.25
C ALA A 480 -11.09 36.31 -12.69
N VAL A 481 -11.16 35.66 -11.52
CA VAL A 481 -12.42 35.26 -10.87
C VAL A 481 -12.87 36.21 -9.77
N THR A 482 -12.03 37.16 -9.37
CA THR A 482 -12.35 38.19 -8.37
C THR A 482 -12.43 39.61 -8.94
N ALA A 483 -12.40 39.78 -10.26
CA ALA A 483 -12.30 41.10 -10.92
C ALA A 483 -13.37 42.12 -10.47
N GLU A 484 -14.56 41.65 -10.07
CA GLU A 484 -15.68 42.49 -9.62
C GLU A 484 -15.89 42.45 -8.09
N THR A 485 -15.02 41.79 -7.35
CA THR A 485 -15.15 41.57 -5.90
C THR A 485 -13.99 42.20 -5.15
N SER A 486 -14.28 43.11 -4.21
CA SER A 486 -13.29 43.65 -3.29
C SER A 486 -13.27 42.87 -1.98
N GLY A 487 -12.12 42.85 -1.32
CA GLY A 487 -12.00 42.40 0.07
C GLY A 487 -10.97 43.23 0.81
N ARG A 488 -10.65 42.82 2.05
CA ARG A 488 -9.75 43.56 2.93
C ARG A 488 -8.51 42.78 3.35
N ASN A 489 -8.41 41.54 2.91
CA ASN A 489 -7.37 40.63 3.38
C ASN A 489 -6.09 40.75 2.57
N THR A 490 -5.00 40.66 3.31
CA THR A 490 -3.64 40.76 2.83
C THR A 490 -3.22 39.50 2.09
N VAL A 491 -2.48 39.68 1.00
CA VAL A 491 -1.81 38.61 0.27
C VAL A 491 -0.33 38.93 0.19
N PHE A 492 0.53 37.95 0.48
CA PHE A 492 1.98 38.14 0.46
C PHE A 492 2.47 38.65 -0.89
N GLY A 493 3.46 39.54 -0.87
CA GLY A 493 4.05 40.12 -2.08
C GLY A 493 3.13 41.03 -2.92
N THR A 494 1.96 41.45 -2.42
CA THR A 494 1.09 42.41 -3.12
C THR A 494 0.35 43.38 -2.20
N GLU A 495 0.20 44.62 -2.65
CA GLU A 495 -0.64 45.63 -1.97
C GLU A 495 -2.14 45.41 -2.22
N LYS A 496 -2.51 44.54 -3.18
CA LYS A 496 -3.92 44.24 -3.46
C LYS A 496 -4.57 43.53 -2.27
N ARG A 497 -5.88 43.74 -2.12
CA ARG A 497 -6.70 43.12 -1.07
C ARG A 497 -7.75 42.22 -1.68
N PHE A 498 -7.98 41.08 -1.03
CA PHE A 498 -8.86 40.03 -1.52
C PHE A 498 -9.90 39.65 -0.46
N PRO A 499 -11.02 39.02 -0.86
CA PRO A 499 -11.88 38.31 0.09
C PRO A 499 -11.10 37.20 0.81
N ALA A 500 -11.45 36.93 2.08
CA ALA A 500 -10.69 36.04 2.97
C ALA A 500 -10.38 34.66 2.35
N GLN A 501 -11.34 34.02 1.68
CA GLN A 501 -11.16 32.71 1.05
C GLN A 501 -10.11 32.70 -0.07
N TYR A 502 -9.97 33.82 -0.79
CA TYR A 502 -9.01 33.97 -1.87
C TYR A 502 -7.65 34.45 -1.37
N ALA A 503 -7.63 35.26 -0.31
CA ALA A 503 -6.38 35.58 0.39
C ALA A 503 -5.75 34.33 1.02
N ALA A 504 -6.56 33.49 1.69
CA ALA A 504 -6.14 32.20 2.21
C ALA A 504 -5.62 31.27 1.09
N PHE A 505 -6.31 31.23 -0.05
CA PHE A 505 -5.86 30.48 -1.22
C PHE A 505 -4.46 30.91 -1.67
N LEU A 506 -4.26 32.20 -1.94
CA LEU A 506 -2.99 32.72 -2.46
C LEU A 506 -1.85 32.56 -1.46
N ASN A 507 -2.07 32.90 -0.19
CA ASN A 507 -1.05 32.79 0.85
C ASN A 507 -0.63 31.32 1.08
N ALA A 508 -1.57 30.38 1.09
CA ALA A 508 -1.25 28.95 1.15
C ALA A 508 -0.47 28.48 -0.09
N ALA A 509 -0.85 28.93 -1.29
CA ALA A 509 -0.17 28.56 -2.53
C ALA A 509 1.28 29.08 -2.57
N TYR A 510 1.50 30.31 -2.10
CA TYR A 510 2.82 30.92 -2.04
C TYR A 510 3.71 30.24 -0.99
N ALA A 511 3.18 30.01 0.20
CA ALA A 511 3.92 29.30 1.26
C ALA A 511 4.28 27.86 0.86
N HIS A 512 3.48 27.19 0.02
CA HIS A 512 3.78 25.84 -0.46
C HIS A 512 4.58 25.79 -1.77
N THR A 513 4.91 26.95 -2.36
CA THR A 513 5.60 27.03 -3.67
C THR A 513 7.06 26.58 -3.59
N LEU A 514 7.73 26.92 -2.50
CA LEU A 514 9.16 26.66 -2.31
C LEU A 514 9.46 25.28 -1.72
N ASP A 515 8.44 24.47 -1.42
CA ASP A 515 8.57 23.21 -0.66
C ASP A 515 9.43 23.37 0.61
N PHE A 516 9.36 24.55 1.23
CA PHE A 516 10.21 24.97 2.36
C PHE A 516 9.43 25.11 3.67
N ASP A 517 8.13 24.86 3.59
CA ASP A 517 7.17 24.84 4.66
C ASP A 517 7.33 23.62 5.58
N ASP A 518 6.63 23.69 6.71
CA ASP A 518 6.64 22.69 7.77
C ASP A 518 6.17 21.30 7.32
N THR A 519 6.54 20.27 8.07
CA THR A 519 6.21 18.89 7.75
C THR A 519 6.04 18.04 9.00
N HIS A 520 4.95 17.28 9.07
CA HIS A 520 4.68 16.34 10.14
C HIS A 520 4.90 14.89 9.67
N THR A 521 5.93 14.24 10.23
CA THR A 521 6.38 12.91 9.78
C THR A 521 5.29 11.86 9.88
N GLY A 522 4.65 11.75 11.05
CA GLY A 522 3.66 10.70 11.31
C GLY A 522 2.43 10.76 10.40
N GLY A 523 2.12 11.93 9.84
CA GLY A 523 0.96 12.13 8.96
C GLY A 523 1.30 12.29 7.48
N ILE A 524 2.59 12.43 7.14
CA ILE A 524 3.08 12.68 5.77
C ILE A 524 2.35 13.88 5.16
N ILE A 525 2.41 15.01 5.88
CA ILE A 525 1.60 16.20 5.61
C ILE A 525 2.39 17.49 5.84
N HIS A 526 2.11 18.50 5.01
CA HIS A 526 2.44 19.90 5.24
C HIS A 526 1.26 20.59 5.93
N VAL A 527 1.34 20.79 7.24
CA VAL A 527 0.15 21.09 8.06
C VAL A 527 -0.10 22.60 8.09
N GLY A 528 0.95 23.38 8.35
CA GLY A 528 0.88 24.82 8.56
C GLY A 528 0.35 25.61 7.39
N VAL A 529 0.77 25.29 6.17
CA VAL A 529 0.39 26.06 4.97
C VAL A 529 -1.12 26.21 4.79
N THR A 530 -1.90 25.17 5.10
CA THR A 530 -3.35 25.22 4.97
C THR A 530 -3.98 25.98 6.15
N ILE A 531 -3.54 25.65 7.36
CA ILE A 531 -4.18 26.12 8.60
C ILE A 531 -3.83 27.58 8.88
N MET A 532 -2.56 27.96 8.75
CA MET A 532 -2.10 29.32 9.04
C MET A 532 -2.63 30.32 8.02
N ALA A 533 -2.68 29.95 6.74
CA ALA A 533 -3.29 30.80 5.72
C ALA A 533 -4.79 31.03 5.98
N THR A 534 -5.50 29.98 6.40
CA THR A 534 -6.91 30.05 6.78
C THR A 534 -7.11 30.94 8.02
N ALA A 535 -6.33 30.70 9.08
CA ALA A 535 -6.40 31.44 10.33
C ALA A 535 -6.09 32.92 10.13
N LEU A 536 -5.03 33.25 9.38
CA LEU A 536 -4.59 34.62 9.14
C LEU A 536 -5.65 35.40 8.37
N ALA A 537 -6.21 34.82 7.31
CA ALA A 537 -7.27 35.46 6.52
C ALA A 537 -8.58 35.62 7.31
N GLU A 538 -8.98 34.64 8.11
CA GLU A 538 -10.17 34.80 8.95
C GLU A 538 -9.92 35.84 10.05
N ALA A 539 -8.81 35.74 10.79
CA ALA A 539 -8.51 36.66 11.89
C ALA A 539 -8.34 38.10 11.40
N GLU A 540 -7.70 38.34 10.26
CA GLU A 540 -7.63 39.68 9.67
C GLU A 540 -9.01 40.21 9.23
N SER A 541 -10.00 39.33 9.01
CA SER A 541 -11.39 39.72 8.71
C SER A 541 -12.16 40.23 9.94
N HIS A 542 -11.60 40.07 11.14
CA HIS A 542 -12.20 40.45 12.42
C HIS A 542 -11.21 41.28 13.27
N LEU A 543 -11.47 42.58 13.43
CA LEU A 543 -10.50 43.51 14.06
C LEU A 543 -10.29 43.27 15.55
N ASP A 544 -11.16 42.48 16.17
CA ASP A 544 -11.17 42.10 17.58
C ASP A 544 -10.37 40.83 17.87
N LEU A 545 -10.04 40.01 16.86
CA LEU A 545 -9.29 38.78 17.07
C LEU A 545 -7.79 39.06 17.30
N THR A 546 -7.26 38.45 18.35
CA THR A 546 -5.88 38.61 18.82
C THR A 546 -4.97 37.49 18.32
N LEU A 547 -3.65 37.67 18.48
CA LEU A 547 -2.68 36.60 18.23
C LEU A 547 -2.94 35.38 19.12
N LYS A 548 -3.44 35.55 20.35
CA LYS A 548 -3.88 34.48 21.24
C LYS A 548 -4.99 33.64 20.61
N ASP A 549 -6.00 34.29 20.03
CA ASP A 549 -7.11 33.62 19.34
C ASP A 549 -6.63 32.86 18.10
N LEU A 550 -5.72 33.48 17.34
CA LEU A 550 -5.10 32.85 16.17
C LEU A 550 -4.30 31.61 16.57
N LEU A 551 -3.43 31.69 17.58
CA LEU A 551 -2.64 30.55 18.06
C LEU A 551 -3.53 29.42 18.61
N LEU A 552 -4.60 29.74 19.34
CA LEU A 552 -5.59 28.74 19.77
C LEU A 552 -6.21 28.00 18.58
N ALA A 553 -6.70 28.75 17.59
CA ALA A 553 -7.35 28.16 16.42
C ALA A 553 -6.38 27.35 15.56
N VAL A 554 -5.16 27.85 15.37
CA VAL A 554 -4.09 27.14 14.66
C VAL A 554 -3.74 25.84 15.40
N GLY A 555 -3.54 25.86 16.72
CA GLY A 555 -3.26 24.66 17.50
C GLY A 555 -4.36 23.60 17.39
N VAL A 556 -5.63 24.00 17.48
CA VAL A 556 -6.78 23.11 17.27
C VAL A 556 -6.81 22.55 15.85
N GLY A 557 -6.61 23.39 14.84
CA GLY A 557 -6.57 22.96 13.44
C GLY A 557 -5.44 21.98 13.15
N TYR A 558 -4.25 22.25 13.70
CA TYR A 558 -3.08 21.40 13.56
C TYR A 558 -3.33 20.04 14.17
N GLU A 559 -3.84 20.01 15.41
CA GLU A 559 -4.16 18.78 16.10
C GLU A 559 -5.12 17.91 15.28
N VAL A 560 -6.24 18.48 14.84
CA VAL A 560 -7.23 17.75 14.03
C VAL A 560 -6.61 17.20 12.74
N SER A 561 -5.85 18.04 12.02
CA SER A 561 -5.21 17.65 10.76
C SER A 561 -4.16 16.55 10.96
N CYS A 562 -3.27 16.67 11.95
CA CYS A 562 -2.25 15.68 12.26
C CYS A 562 -2.87 14.32 12.64
N ARG A 563 -3.90 14.32 13.49
CA ARG A 563 -4.58 13.08 13.92
C ARG A 563 -5.22 12.36 12.75
N ILE A 564 -5.86 13.09 11.84
CA ILE A 564 -6.46 12.53 10.63
C ILE A 564 -5.37 12.04 9.67
N ALA A 565 -4.33 12.83 9.45
CA ALA A 565 -3.23 12.49 8.55
C ALA A 565 -2.48 11.22 8.98
N ILE A 566 -2.26 11.02 10.29
CA ILE A 566 -1.69 9.78 10.83
C ILE A 566 -2.56 8.57 10.49
N ALA A 567 -3.89 8.70 10.63
CA ALA A 567 -4.80 7.62 10.31
C ALA A 567 -4.83 7.30 8.80
N LEU A 568 -4.70 8.32 7.94
CA LEU A 568 -4.56 8.12 6.48
C LEU A 568 -3.23 7.42 6.15
N GLY A 569 -2.13 7.88 6.75
CA GLY A 569 -0.79 7.37 6.60
C GLY A 569 -0.34 7.22 5.13
N VAL A 570 0.58 6.29 4.90
CA VAL A 570 1.09 5.94 3.57
C VAL A 570 0.00 5.32 2.69
N SER A 571 -1.05 4.74 3.28
CA SER A 571 -2.10 4.07 2.49
C SER A 571 -2.85 5.02 1.56
N SER A 572 -3.14 6.24 2.02
CA SER A 572 -3.78 7.27 1.21
C SER A 572 -2.87 7.73 0.07
N TRP A 573 -1.57 7.84 0.36
CA TRP A 573 -0.54 8.10 -0.64
C TRP A 573 -0.52 7.01 -1.72
N HIS A 574 -0.52 5.72 -1.36
CA HIS A 574 -0.56 4.63 -2.36
C HIS A 574 -1.82 4.62 -3.24
N ARG A 575 -2.93 5.21 -2.77
CA ARG A 575 -4.16 5.39 -3.56
C ARG A 575 -4.15 6.63 -4.46
N GLY A 576 -3.04 7.36 -4.49
CA GLY A 576 -2.85 8.54 -5.34
C GLY A 576 -3.29 9.86 -4.71
N PHE A 577 -3.50 9.91 -3.39
CA PHE A 577 -3.96 11.11 -2.70
C PHE A 577 -2.85 11.85 -1.94
N HIS A 578 -2.87 13.17 -2.02
CA HIS A 578 -1.98 14.07 -1.29
C HIS A 578 -2.60 14.41 0.08
N ASN A 579 -2.07 13.83 1.17
CA ASN A 579 -2.61 13.99 2.53
C ASN A 579 -2.72 15.46 2.96
N THR A 580 -1.83 16.33 2.49
CA THR A 580 -1.84 17.77 2.75
C THR A 580 -3.18 18.45 2.51
N SER A 581 -3.86 18.14 1.41
CA SER A 581 -5.19 18.71 1.14
C SER A 581 -6.32 17.84 1.69
N VAL A 582 -6.14 16.51 1.68
CA VAL A 582 -7.15 15.55 2.16
C VAL A 582 -7.41 15.69 3.67
N ALA A 583 -6.36 15.75 4.49
CA ALA A 583 -6.50 16.01 5.93
C ALA A 583 -6.54 17.51 6.25
N GLY A 584 -5.82 18.34 5.49
CA GLY A 584 -5.72 19.78 5.72
C GLY A 584 -7.05 20.50 5.70
N ILE A 585 -8.02 20.07 4.87
CA ILE A 585 -9.36 20.68 4.86
C ILE A 585 -10.09 20.53 6.21
N PHE A 586 -9.92 19.40 6.90
CA PHE A 586 -10.52 19.20 8.22
C PHE A 586 -9.87 20.10 9.28
N GLY A 587 -8.55 20.29 9.20
CA GLY A 587 -7.82 21.26 10.02
C GLY A 587 -8.26 22.70 9.77
N ALA A 588 -8.44 23.09 8.51
CA ALA A 588 -8.93 24.43 8.14
C ALA A 588 -10.37 24.67 8.61
N VAL A 589 -11.26 23.68 8.47
CA VAL A 589 -12.63 23.74 8.99
C VAL A 589 -12.63 23.84 10.52
N ALA A 590 -11.78 23.08 11.22
CA ALA A 590 -11.62 23.18 12.67
C ALA A 590 -11.14 24.58 13.10
N THR A 591 -10.17 25.14 12.37
CA THR A 591 -9.62 26.49 12.60
C THR A 591 -10.70 27.56 12.48
N LEU A 592 -11.43 27.59 11.36
CA LEU A 592 -12.54 28.53 11.15
C LEU A 592 -13.65 28.34 12.17
N SER A 593 -13.98 27.09 12.50
CA SER A 593 -15.03 26.80 13.47
C SER A 593 -14.67 27.33 14.87
N LYS A 594 -13.39 27.25 15.26
CA LYS A 594 -12.89 27.81 16.51
C LYS A 594 -12.96 29.34 16.49
N LEU A 595 -12.44 29.98 15.44
CA LEU A 595 -12.45 31.46 15.32
C LEU A 595 -13.87 32.04 15.29
N ARG A 596 -14.82 31.33 14.65
CA ARG A 596 -16.23 31.71 14.58
C ARG A 596 -17.08 31.25 15.78
N SER A 597 -16.46 30.59 16.76
CA SER A 597 -17.14 30.08 17.97
C SER A 597 -18.38 29.22 17.66
N LEU A 598 -18.27 28.30 16.71
CA LEU A 598 -19.39 27.42 16.33
C LEU A 598 -19.72 26.41 17.41
N ASP A 599 -20.99 26.00 17.46
CA ASP A 599 -21.40 24.90 18.33
C ASP A 599 -21.01 23.53 17.77
N ALA A 600 -20.97 22.50 18.64
CA ALA A 600 -20.58 21.15 18.24
C ALA A 600 -21.41 20.59 17.07
N LYS A 601 -22.69 20.98 16.94
CA LYS A 601 -23.55 20.45 15.88
C LYS A 601 -23.23 21.09 14.53
N GLN A 602 -22.97 22.39 14.51
CA GLN A 602 -22.46 23.08 13.34
C GLN A 602 -21.10 22.54 12.92
N ILE A 603 -20.22 22.24 13.87
CA ILE A 603 -18.91 21.63 13.60
C ILE A 603 -19.07 20.23 12.99
N GLU A 604 -19.93 19.37 13.54
CA GLU A 604 -20.22 18.06 12.96
C GLU A 604 -20.71 18.18 11.51
N ASN A 605 -21.61 19.12 11.22
CA ASN A 605 -22.09 19.36 9.87
C ASN A 605 -20.97 19.89 8.96
N ALA A 606 -20.11 20.77 9.45
CA ALA A 606 -18.98 21.30 8.69
C ALA A 606 -17.98 20.20 8.33
N LEU A 607 -17.58 19.35 9.28
CA LEU A 607 -16.77 18.16 9.01
C LEU A 607 -17.49 17.19 8.05
N GLY A 608 -18.82 17.09 8.19
CA GLY A 608 -19.72 16.32 7.34
C GLY A 608 -19.73 16.77 5.88
N LEU A 609 -19.58 18.07 5.64
CA LEU A 609 -19.44 18.65 4.31
C LEU A 609 -18.00 18.52 3.80
N ALA A 610 -17.01 18.72 4.67
CA ALA A 610 -15.58 18.72 4.34
C ALA A 610 -15.12 17.43 3.65
N VAL A 611 -15.67 16.27 4.03
CA VAL A 611 -15.30 14.99 3.40
C VAL A 611 -15.55 14.95 1.89
N SER A 612 -16.54 15.69 1.39
CA SER A 612 -16.82 15.79 -0.05
C SER A 612 -15.83 16.68 -0.81
N PHE A 613 -15.04 17.47 -0.09
CA PHE A 613 -14.03 18.38 -0.63
C PHE A 613 -12.59 17.88 -0.37
N ALA A 614 -12.43 16.85 0.48
CA ALA A 614 -11.16 16.17 0.74
C ALA A 614 -10.64 15.51 -0.54
N SER A 615 -9.68 16.15 -1.19
CA SER A 615 -9.17 15.78 -2.50
C SER A 615 -7.71 16.18 -2.66
N GLY A 616 -7.07 15.76 -3.76
CA GLY A 616 -5.69 16.11 -4.10
C GLY A 616 -4.99 14.97 -4.80
N SER A 617 -4.94 15.01 -6.13
CA SER A 617 -4.33 13.94 -6.94
C SER A 617 -2.82 14.08 -7.01
N MET A 618 -2.09 13.01 -6.73
CA MET A 618 -0.63 12.99 -6.84
C MET A 618 -0.09 12.85 -8.26
N GLN A 619 -0.96 12.93 -9.28
CA GLN A 619 -0.56 12.90 -10.69
C GLN A 619 0.49 13.95 -11.06
N TYR A 620 0.63 15.02 -10.27
CA TYR A 620 1.67 16.04 -10.48
C TYR A 620 3.11 15.48 -10.44
N LEU A 621 3.32 14.30 -9.85
CA LEU A 621 4.62 13.63 -9.83
C LEU A 621 5.10 13.24 -11.23
N GLU A 622 4.20 13.06 -12.20
CA GLU A 622 4.54 12.61 -13.56
C GLU A 622 5.22 13.69 -14.40
N ASN A 623 4.95 14.97 -14.14
CA ASN A 623 5.47 16.07 -14.95
C ASN A 623 5.87 17.33 -14.16
N GLY A 624 5.93 17.25 -12.82
CA GLY A 624 6.29 18.37 -11.95
C GLY A 624 5.27 19.51 -11.93
N SER A 625 3.98 19.24 -12.21
CA SER A 625 2.98 20.30 -12.34
C SER A 625 2.68 21.01 -11.01
N TRP A 626 2.41 22.31 -11.10
CA TRP A 626 2.22 23.17 -9.93
C TRP A 626 0.92 22.94 -9.16
N ASN A 627 0.03 22.03 -9.57
CA ASN A 627 -1.18 21.73 -8.79
C ASN A 627 -0.86 21.15 -7.40
N LYS A 628 0.33 20.55 -7.16
CA LYS A 628 0.81 20.26 -5.80
C LYS A 628 0.72 21.50 -4.90
N ARG A 629 1.21 22.64 -5.38
CA ARG A 629 1.25 23.94 -4.69
C ARG A 629 -0.17 24.46 -4.40
N LEU A 630 -1.14 24.12 -5.26
CA LEU A 630 -2.55 24.51 -5.13
C LEU A 630 -3.38 23.60 -4.23
N HIS A 631 -2.90 22.40 -3.88
CA HIS A 631 -3.63 21.48 -3.01
C HIS A 631 -3.99 22.09 -1.64
N PRO A 632 -3.02 22.59 -0.83
CA PRO A 632 -3.36 23.25 0.44
C PRO A 632 -4.19 24.53 0.23
N ALA A 633 -3.92 25.28 -0.84
CA ALA A 633 -4.67 26.49 -1.19
C ALA A 633 -6.16 26.22 -1.41
N LYS A 634 -6.48 25.13 -2.14
CA LYS A 634 -7.86 24.71 -2.38
C LYS A 634 -8.55 24.30 -1.08
N ALA A 635 -7.87 23.54 -0.23
CA ALA A 635 -8.40 23.14 1.08
C ALA A 635 -8.68 24.35 1.98
N ALA A 636 -7.77 25.33 2.02
CA ALA A 636 -7.94 26.58 2.75
C ALA A 636 -9.15 27.36 2.24
N HIS A 637 -9.26 27.57 0.92
CA HIS A 637 -10.39 28.26 0.29
C HIS A 637 -11.73 27.56 0.57
N ASP A 638 -11.81 26.26 0.32
CA ASP A 638 -13.05 25.50 0.42
C ASP A 638 -13.58 25.44 1.85
N SER A 639 -12.69 25.53 2.85
CA SER A 639 -13.09 25.57 4.25
C SER A 639 -14.03 26.74 4.57
N PHE A 640 -13.82 27.92 3.97
CA PHE A 640 -14.70 29.08 4.13
C PHE A 640 -16.10 28.79 3.59
N ILE A 641 -16.19 28.11 2.45
CA ILE A 641 -17.46 27.72 1.83
C ILE A 641 -18.15 26.67 2.71
N VAL A 642 -17.43 25.63 3.10
CA VAL A 642 -17.93 24.52 3.94
C VAL A 642 -18.50 25.05 5.26
N VAL A 643 -17.75 25.90 5.96
CA VAL A 643 -18.16 26.46 7.23
C VAL A 643 -19.35 27.41 7.07
N ALA A 644 -19.35 28.26 6.05
CA ALA A 644 -20.49 29.15 5.78
C ALA A 644 -21.78 28.36 5.50
N MET A 645 -21.70 27.25 4.75
CA MET A 645 -22.85 26.38 4.47
C MET A 645 -23.36 25.70 5.74
N ALA A 646 -22.46 25.20 6.59
CA ALA A 646 -22.84 24.60 7.87
C ALA A 646 -23.51 25.63 8.81
N GLN A 647 -23.00 26.86 8.87
CA GLN A 647 -23.62 27.96 9.63
C GLN A 647 -25.01 28.33 9.09
N ALA A 648 -25.20 28.26 7.78
CA ALA A 648 -26.50 28.46 7.13
C ALA A 648 -27.49 27.31 7.35
N GLY A 649 -27.07 26.22 8.01
CA GLY A 649 -27.92 25.08 8.35
C GLY A 649 -27.92 23.95 7.32
N VAL A 650 -26.98 23.94 6.36
CA VAL A 650 -26.80 22.80 5.45
C VAL A 650 -26.36 21.58 6.26
N LEU A 651 -27.07 20.47 6.09
CA LEU A 651 -26.79 19.22 6.78
C LEU A 651 -25.59 18.51 6.15
N GLY A 652 -24.57 18.24 6.97
CA GLY A 652 -23.41 17.45 6.57
C GLY A 652 -23.66 15.95 6.73
N ALA A 653 -22.86 15.13 6.05
CA ALA A 653 -22.90 13.67 6.25
C ALA A 653 -22.56 13.33 7.71
N ALA A 654 -23.28 12.38 8.30
CA ALA A 654 -22.95 11.85 9.63
C ALA A 654 -21.74 10.90 9.56
N LYS A 655 -20.93 10.88 10.62
CA LYS A 655 -19.69 10.07 10.71
C LYS A 655 -18.78 10.24 9.47
N PRO A 656 -18.46 11.48 9.03
CA PRO A 656 -17.67 11.73 7.82
C PRO A 656 -16.26 11.16 7.85
N ILE A 657 -15.70 10.85 9.03
CA ILE A 657 -14.35 10.32 9.16
C ILE A 657 -14.39 8.79 9.31
N GLU A 658 -15.16 8.31 10.29
CA GLU A 658 -15.22 6.90 10.73
C GLU A 658 -16.32 6.07 10.04
N GLY A 659 -17.21 6.70 9.27
CA GLY A 659 -18.37 6.04 8.66
C GLY A 659 -18.03 5.12 7.49
N LYS A 660 -19.02 4.34 7.05
CA LYS A 660 -18.91 3.35 5.96
C LYS A 660 -18.33 3.93 4.65
N TYR A 661 -18.72 5.15 4.32
CA TYR A 661 -18.20 5.92 3.17
C TYR A 661 -17.41 7.16 3.64
N GLY A 662 -16.97 7.13 4.89
CA GLY A 662 -16.19 8.20 5.50
C GLY A 662 -14.77 8.24 4.94
N LEU A 663 -14.06 9.31 5.31
CA LEU A 663 -12.71 9.63 4.86
C LEU A 663 -11.77 8.43 4.87
N ILE A 664 -11.69 7.74 6.01
CA ILE A 664 -10.73 6.65 6.21
C ILE A 664 -11.06 5.47 5.29
N ALA A 665 -12.33 5.08 5.20
CA ALA A 665 -12.76 3.99 4.33
C ALA A 665 -12.59 4.32 2.83
N ALA A 666 -12.76 5.59 2.46
CA ALA A 666 -12.67 6.03 1.07
C ALA A 666 -11.22 6.23 0.58
N HIS A 667 -10.28 6.52 1.49
CA HIS A 667 -8.91 6.92 1.14
C HIS A 667 -7.84 5.95 1.65
N THR A 668 -8.20 4.82 2.28
CA THR A 668 -7.21 3.83 2.72
C THR A 668 -7.62 2.41 2.34
N ASP A 669 -6.63 1.52 2.19
CA ASP A 669 -6.82 0.07 1.99
C ASP A 669 -6.56 -0.72 3.30
N THR A 670 -6.34 -0.01 4.40
CA THR A 670 -5.99 -0.59 5.70
C THR A 670 -7.25 -0.78 6.55
N PRO A 671 -7.69 -2.01 6.83
CA PRO A 671 -8.97 -2.28 7.50
C PRO A 671 -9.04 -1.80 8.97
N ASN A 672 -7.96 -1.28 9.56
CA ASN A 672 -7.86 -0.86 10.96
C ASN A 672 -7.35 0.57 11.16
N ALA A 673 -7.27 1.40 10.11
CA ALA A 673 -6.89 2.80 10.28
C ALA A 673 -7.92 3.49 11.19
N LYS A 674 -7.48 4.01 12.34
CA LYS A 674 -8.33 4.70 13.32
C LYS A 674 -7.67 6.03 13.67
N VAL A 675 -8.48 7.09 13.73
CA VAL A 675 -8.04 8.38 14.25
C VAL A 675 -7.97 8.28 15.77
N ASN A 676 -6.80 8.50 16.36
CA ASN A 676 -6.66 8.52 17.82
C ASN A 676 -7.30 9.80 18.38
N VAL A 677 -8.36 9.62 19.16
CA VAL A 677 -9.15 10.68 19.82
C VAL A 677 -9.20 10.53 21.35
N GLU A 678 -8.31 9.72 21.92
CA GLU A 678 -8.34 9.37 23.35
C GLU A 678 -7.65 10.41 24.23
N ASP A 679 -6.54 10.98 23.74
CA ASP A 679 -5.68 11.93 24.44
C ASP A 679 -5.73 13.36 23.84
N LEU A 680 -6.82 13.69 23.13
CA LEU A 680 -7.08 15.05 22.63
C LEU A 680 -7.04 16.07 23.79
N GLY A 681 -6.28 17.14 23.61
CA GLY A 681 -6.09 18.19 24.64
C GLY A 681 -5.18 17.77 25.79
N GLN A 682 -4.68 16.53 25.82
CA GLN A 682 -3.68 16.06 26.78
C GLN A 682 -2.31 15.95 26.12
N ARG A 683 -2.26 15.35 24.92
CA ARG A 683 -1.08 15.29 24.07
C ARG A 683 -1.35 16.01 22.76
N TRP A 684 -0.52 16.99 22.47
CA TRP A 684 -0.56 17.77 21.25
C TRP A 684 0.38 17.15 20.22
N GLU A 685 -0.18 16.44 19.24
CA GLU A 685 0.56 15.72 18.22
C GLU A 685 1.35 16.68 17.32
N PHE A 686 0.84 17.88 17.10
CA PHE A 686 1.49 18.87 16.25
C PHE A 686 2.87 19.33 16.75
N VAL A 687 3.21 19.12 18.02
CA VAL A 687 4.54 19.43 18.56
C VAL A 687 5.64 18.64 17.84
N ASN A 688 5.28 17.50 17.23
CA ASN A 688 6.17 16.69 16.40
C ASN A 688 6.35 17.25 14.97
N THR A 689 5.76 18.40 14.64
CA THR A 689 5.93 19.03 13.33
C THR A 689 7.33 19.63 13.20
N GLY A 690 8.04 19.20 12.16
CA GLY A 690 9.38 19.65 11.82
C GLY A 690 9.38 20.89 10.94
N LEU A 691 10.40 21.74 11.10
CA LEU A 691 10.66 22.86 10.19
C LEU A 691 11.78 22.47 9.23
N LYS A 692 11.60 22.73 7.94
CA LYS A 692 12.61 22.44 6.95
C LYS A 692 13.78 23.43 7.06
N PRO A 693 15.03 22.98 7.23
CA PRO A 693 16.21 23.84 7.13
C PRO A 693 16.60 24.16 5.68
N TYR A 694 16.18 23.32 4.73
CA TYR A 694 16.50 23.43 3.32
C TYR A 694 15.23 23.47 2.44
N PRO A 695 15.20 24.25 1.34
CA PRO A 695 14.03 24.44 0.47
C PRO A 695 13.75 23.27 -0.50
N ALA A 696 13.92 22.03 -0.04
CA ALA A 696 13.86 20.83 -0.88
C ALA A 696 12.95 19.74 -0.29
N CYS A 697 12.73 18.67 -1.07
CA CYS A 697 12.01 17.50 -0.60
C CYS A 697 12.69 16.92 0.64
N ARG A 698 11.93 16.69 1.72
CA ARG A 698 12.44 16.25 3.03
C ARG A 698 13.43 15.10 2.96
N VAL A 699 13.17 14.12 2.10
CA VAL A 699 13.98 12.90 1.99
C VAL A 699 15.39 13.14 1.41
N THR A 700 15.70 14.35 0.93
CA THR A 700 17.07 14.74 0.53
C THR A 700 17.88 15.37 1.67
N HIS A 701 17.26 15.76 2.78
CA HIS A 701 17.88 16.66 3.76
C HIS A 701 19.06 16.06 4.50
N THR A 702 19.04 14.75 4.77
CA THR A 702 20.21 14.03 5.31
C THR A 702 21.36 13.96 4.29
N SER A 703 21.05 13.83 3.00
CA SER A 703 22.06 13.90 1.93
C SER A 703 22.71 15.29 1.84
N ILE A 704 21.92 16.36 1.98
CA ILE A 704 22.41 17.75 2.03
C ILE A 704 23.36 17.93 3.21
N GLU A 705 22.90 17.56 4.41
CA GLU A 705 23.69 17.73 5.64
C GLU A 705 25.00 16.93 5.59
N LEU A 706 24.96 15.67 5.14
CA LEU A 706 26.14 14.82 4.98
C LEU A 706 27.13 15.40 3.98
N ALA A 707 26.67 15.89 2.83
CA ALA A 707 27.54 16.50 1.82
C ALA A 707 28.28 17.71 2.38
N SER A 708 27.57 18.61 3.07
CA SER A 708 28.18 19.79 3.68
C SER A 708 29.18 19.43 4.78
N LEU A 709 28.83 18.50 5.69
CA LEU A 709 29.70 18.06 6.78
C LEU A 709 30.98 17.39 6.27
N LEU A 710 30.86 16.50 5.28
CA LEU A 710 32.01 15.82 4.68
C LEU A 710 32.89 16.78 3.88
N SER A 711 32.30 17.70 3.11
CA SER A 711 33.07 18.74 2.40
C SER A 711 33.88 19.61 3.38
N ALA A 712 33.24 20.11 4.45
CA ALA A 712 33.88 20.94 5.46
C ALA A 712 34.99 20.20 6.24
N ARG A 713 34.78 18.92 6.57
CA ARG A 713 35.75 18.10 7.31
C ARG A 713 37.01 17.80 6.51
N THR A 714 36.88 17.62 5.20
CA THR A 714 37.95 17.09 4.36
C THR A 714 38.76 18.16 3.65
N LYS A 715 38.15 19.32 3.39
CA LYS A 715 38.67 20.30 2.42
C LYS A 715 38.96 19.67 1.04
N CYS A 716 38.36 18.50 0.76
CA CYS A 716 38.52 17.80 -0.50
C CYS A 716 37.82 18.60 -1.58
N GLN A 717 38.62 19.13 -2.52
CA GLN A 717 38.09 19.84 -3.68
C GLN A 717 37.31 18.86 -4.56
N ALA A 718 36.22 19.32 -5.18
CA ALA A 718 35.32 18.45 -5.94
C ALA A 718 36.00 17.75 -7.15
N ASP A 719 37.09 18.33 -7.65
CA ASP A 719 37.94 17.76 -8.70
C ASP A 719 38.73 16.53 -8.20
N ALA A 720 39.08 16.46 -6.91
CA ALA A 720 39.78 15.34 -6.28
C ALA A 720 38.88 14.16 -5.90
N ILE A 721 37.54 14.32 -6.00
CA ILE A 721 36.60 13.21 -5.78
C ILE A 721 36.58 12.30 -7.01
N ASP A 722 36.69 10.99 -6.77
CA ASP A 722 36.45 9.96 -7.78
C ASP A 722 34.96 9.60 -7.83
N LYS A 723 34.38 9.26 -6.68
CA LYS A 723 32.98 8.81 -6.58
C LYS A 723 32.33 9.17 -5.25
N ILE A 724 31.05 9.50 -5.29
CA ILE A 724 30.17 9.60 -4.13
C ILE A 724 29.11 8.49 -4.25
N HIS A 725 28.91 7.74 -3.18
CA HIS A 725 27.87 6.74 -3.07
C HIS A 725 26.93 7.07 -1.92
N ILE A 726 25.64 7.23 -2.22
CA ILE A 726 24.60 7.54 -1.25
C ILE A 726 23.72 6.29 -1.10
N ILE A 727 23.55 5.83 0.13
CA ILE A 727 22.61 4.77 0.49
C ILE A 727 21.48 5.41 1.26
N MET A 728 20.25 5.22 0.79
CA MET A 728 19.03 5.74 1.44
C MET A 728 17.97 4.65 1.51
N ASP A 729 16.88 4.92 2.22
CA ASP A 729 15.79 3.94 2.34
C ASP A 729 15.14 3.64 0.97
N GLU A 730 14.74 2.39 0.77
CA GLU A 730 14.11 1.91 -0.46
C GLU A 730 12.78 2.61 -0.76
N ALA A 731 12.07 3.14 0.23
CA ALA A 731 10.86 3.93 0.04
C ALA A 731 11.15 5.35 -0.49
N CYS A 732 12.30 5.93 -0.12
CA CYS A 732 12.73 7.27 -0.54
C CYS A 732 13.37 7.26 -1.94
N PHE A 733 14.00 6.15 -2.31
CA PHE A 733 14.72 6.01 -3.57
C PHE A 733 13.88 6.34 -4.83
N PRO A 734 12.64 5.84 -5.00
CA PRO A 734 11.77 6.23 -6.13
C PRO A 734 11.57 7.74 -6.26
N VAL A 735 11.52 8.45 -5.14
CA VAL A 735 11.20 9.88 -5.08
C VAL A 735 12.38 10.72 -5.54
N VAL A 736 13.60 10.48 -5.02
CA VAL A 736 14.75 11.38 -5.24
C VAL A 736 16.04 10.71 -5.73
N GLY A 737 16.11 9.38 -5.69
CA GLY A 737 17.32 8.59 -5.93
C GLY A 737 17.39 7.87 -7.27
N VAL A 738 16.27 7.69 -7.98
CA VAL A 738 16.28 7.07 -9.32
C VAL A 738 17.10 7.91 -10.30
N PRO A 739 18.04 7.33 -11.07
CA PRO A 739 18.90 8.07 -11.99
C PRO A 739 18.17 8.42 -13.31
N THR A 740 17.05 9.16 -13.22
CA THR A 740 16.43 9.74 -14.42
C THR A 740 17.25 10.95 -14.89
N PRO A 741 17.27 11.29 -16.19
CA PRO A 741 18.07 12.40 -16.70
C PRO A 741 17.84 13.73 -15.96
N ASN A 742 16.58 14.05 -15.66
CA ASN A 742 16.20 15.27 -14.94
C ASN A 742 16.54 15.24 -13.44
N LYS A 743 16.76 14.07 -12.83
CA LYS A 743 17.24 13.99 -11.44
C LYS A 743 18.75 14.10 -11.36
N VAL A 744 19.49 13.49 -12.28
CA VAL A 744 20.96 13.63 -12.31
C VAL A 744 21.35 15.05 -12.73
N HIS A 745 20.69 15.59 -13.75
CA HIS A 745 20.85 16.97 -14.22
C HIS A 745 19.48 17.68 -14.26
N PRO A 746 19.10 18.36 -13.17
CA PRO A 746 17.90 19.18 -13.14
C PRO A 746 17.84 20.20 -14.26
N ASN A 747 16.67 20.36 -14.89
CA ASN A 747 16.46 21.39 -15.92
C ASN A 747 15.70 22.61 -15.37
N ASN A 748 15.23 22.53 -14.13
CA ASN A 748 14.48 23.58 -13.44
C ASN A 748 14.58 23.38 -11.93
N VAL A 749 14.05 24.34 -11.17
CA VAL A 749 14.06 24.34 -9.70
C VAL A 749 13.29 23.14 -9.13
N VAL A 750 12.18 22.73 -9.74
CA VAL A 750 11.38 21.60 -9.24
C VAL A 750 12.16 20.30 -9.37
N ASP A 751 12.79 20.04 -10.51
CA ASP A 751 13.70 18.90 -10.68
C ASP A 751 14.79 18.89 -9.59
N ALA A 752 15.36 20.06 -9.30
CA ALA A 752 16.41 20.24 -8.29
C ALA A 752 15.92 20.01 -6.85
N GLN A 753 14.67 20.37 -6.53
CA GLN A 753 14.04 20.11 -5.23
C GLN A 753 13.85 18.61 -4.94
N PHE A 754 13.68 17.81 -5.99
CA PHE A 754 13.43 16.36 -5.91
C PHE A 754 14.62 15.53 -6.44
N SER A 755 15.83 16.08 -6.38
CA SER A 755 17.07 15.41 -6.79
C SER A 755 18.04 15.30 -5.63
N ALA A 756 18.30 14.07 -5.15
CA ALA A 756 19.36 13.85 -4.17
C ALA A 756 20.78 14.05 -4.76
N TYR A 757 20.93 13.92 -6.09
CA TYR A 757 22.17 14.20 -6.81
C TYR A 757 22.55 15.67 -6.70
N TYR A 758 21.65 16.55 -7.16
CA TYR A 758 21.86 17.99 -7.16
C TYR A 758 21.99 18.52 -5.74
N GLN A 759 21.10 18.13 -4.84
CA GLN A 759 21.10 18.61 -3.46
C GLN A 759 22.41 18.25 -2.73
N ALA A 760 22.94 17.04 -2.92
CA ALA A 760 24.23 16.66 -2.37
C ALA A 760 25.39 17.38 -3.06
N ALA A 761 25.41 17.47 -4.39
CA ALA A 761 26.48 18.12 -5.15
C ALA A 761 26.58 19.63 -4.87
N ALA A 762 25.46 20.34 -4.91
CA ALA A 762 25.40 21.77 -4.63
C ALA A 762 25.79 22.06 -3.18
N SER A 763 25.32 21.25 -2.23
CA SER A 763 25.69 21.41 -0.82
C SER A 763 27.17 21.09 -0.55
N TRP A 764 27.76 20.14 -1.28
CA TRP A 764 29.19 19.88 -1.22
C TRP A 764 30.02 21.10 -1.62
N LEU A 765 29.62 21.78 -2.71
CA LEU A 765 30.35 22.91 -3.28
C LEU A 765 30.12 24.22 -2.52
N TYR A 766 28.88 24.49 -2.12
CA TYR A 766 28.45 25.80 -1.63
C TYR A 766 28.05 25.82 -0.15
N GLY A 767 28.07 24.66 0.52
CA GLY A 767 27.57 24.49 1.87
C GLY A 767 26.04 24.38 1.92
N ASP A 768 25.50 24.12 3.11
CA ASP A 768 24.07 23.91 3.34
C ASP A 768 23.31 25.15 3.81
N ALA A 769 24.00 26.30 3.97
CA ALA A 769 23.45 27.54 4.50
C ALA A 769 22.94 28.53 3.44
N GLN A 770 22.89 28.13 2.16
CA GLN A 770 22.54 29.01 1.03
C GLN A 770 21.04 29.39 0.99
N GLY A 771 20.18 28.69 1.74
CA GLY A 771 18.74 28.89 1.67
C GLY A 771 18.22 28.73 0.24
N TRP A 772 17.38 29.65 -0.23
CA TRP A 772 16.85 29.62 -1.61
C TRP A 772 17.91 29.88 -2.68
N GLY A 773 18.99 30.59 -2.35
CA GLY A 773 20.09 30.89 -3.29
C GLY A 773 20.82 29.66 -3.82
N ILE A 774 20.61 28.48 -3.21
CA ILE A 774 21.16 27.22 -3.72
C ILE A 774 20.75 26.99 -5.19
N TYR A 775 19.56 27.43 -5.59
CA TYR A 775 19.01 27.22 -6.93
C TYR A 775 19.58 28.16 -8.00
N ASP A 776 20.38 29.17 -7.62
CA ASP A 776 21.14 29.96 -8.60
C ASP A 776 22.23 29.12 -9.30
N HIS A 777 22.51 27.91 -8.77
CA HIS A 777 23.50 26.97 -9.26
C HIS A 777 22.91 25.79 -10.04
N VAL A 778 21.64 25.83 -10.46
CA VAL A 778 21.00 24.74 -11.22
C VAL A 778 21.76 24.41 -12.51
N ASP A 779 22.21 25.45 -13.23
CA ASP A 779 22.91 25.31 -14.52
C ASP A 779 24.45 25.29 -14.36
N ASP A 780 24.96 25.15 -13.14
CA ASP A 780 26.39 25.23 -12.86
C ASP A 780 27.14 23.98 -13.35
N PRO A 781 28.10 24.10 -14.29
CA PRO A 781 28.85 22.96 -14.81
C PRO A 781 29.61 22.19 -13.73
N ALA A 782 30.05 22.85 -12.65
CA ALA A 782 30.75 22.19 -11.56
C ALA A 782 29.82 21.32 -10.72
N VAL A 783 28.56 21.75 -10.53
CA VAL A 783 27.53 20.95 -9.87
C VAL A 783 27.21 19.72 -10.71
N HIS A 784 26.97 19.89 -12.02
CA HIS A 784 26.70 18.77 -12.92
C HIS A 784 27.85 17.76 -12.98
N ALA A 785 29.10 18.23 -13.06
CA ALA A 785 30.27 17.36 -13.06
C ALA A 785 30.41 16.55 -11.76
N LEU A 786 29.91 17.07 -10.64
CA LEU A 786 29.87 16.33 -9.38
C LEU A 786 28.67 15.38 -9.31
N CYS A 787 27.51 15.76 -9.85
CA CYS A 787 26.36 14.85 -10.01
C CYS A 787 26.73 13.57 -10.76
N ASP A 788 27.54 13.67 -11.81
CA ASP A 788 28.03 12.53 -12.60
C ASP A 788 28.85 11.51 -11.79
N LYS A 789 29.41 11.95 -10.66
CA LYS A 789 30.18 11.11 -9.73
C LYS A 789 29.32 10.49 -8.64
N ILE A 790 28.04 10.89 -8.51
CA ILE A 790 27.13 10.40 -7.49
C ILE A 790 26.41 9.15 -7.98
N THR A 791 26.36 8.13 -7.14
CA THR A 791 25.52 6.93 -7.34
C THR A 791 24.65 6.73 -6.11
N ILE A 792 23.38 6.42 -6.31
CA ILE A 792 22.42 6.26 -5.23
C ILE A 792 21.85 4.85 -5.23
N GLU A 793 21.75 4.24 -4.06
CA GLU A 793 21.15 2.93 -3.85
C GLU A 793 20.03 3.03 -2.80
N GLY A 794 18.86 2.47 -3.13
CA GLY A 794 17.78 2.24 -2.17
C GLY A 794 17.96 0.90 -1.48
N LYS A 795 18.04 0.90 -0.15
CA LYS A 795 18.06 -0.30 0.70
C LYS A 795 16.96 -0.21 1.74
N LYS A 796 16.43 -1.33 2.19
CA LYS A 796 15.61 -1.33 3.39
C LYS A 796 16.45 -0.93 4.60
N LEU A 797 16.15 0.22 5.20
CA LEU A 797 16.84 0.75 6.37
C LEU A 797 15.92 0.72 7.61
N PRO A 798 16.47 0.84 8.83
CA PRO A 798 15.67 0.86 10.06
C PRO A 798 14.62 1.99 10.12
N ASN A 799 14.80 3.05 9.34
CA ASN A 799 13.82 4.09 9.10
C ASN A 799 14.12 4.82 7.77
N ASP A 800 13.12 5.56 7.30
CA ASP A 800 13.06 6.18 5.97
C ASP A 800 14.01 7.39 5.76
N LEU A 801 14.49 8.01 6.84
CA LEU A 801 15.36 9.19 6.77
C LEU A 801 16.85 8.87 7.01
N ILE A 802 17.22 7.63 7.31
CA ILE A 802 18.66 7.27 7.39
C ILE A 802 19.30 7.47 6.02
N THR A 803 20.48 8.06 6.02
CA THR A 803 21.33 8.11 4.83
C THR A 803 22.78 7.85 5.21
N THR A 804 23.46 7.05 4.41
CA THR A 804 24.91 6.85 4.48
C THR A 804 25.54 7.43 3.22
N MET A 805 26.55 8.28 3.39
CA MET A 805 27.34 8.84 2.29
C MET A 805 28.78 8.33 2.38
N ILE A 806 29.24 7.73 1.29
CA ILE A 806 30.59 7.20 1.12
C ILE A 806 31.26 8.00 0.00
N VAL A 807 32.39 8.62 0.29
CA VAL A 807 33.15 9.47 -0.65
C VAL A 807 34.52 8.85 -0.88
N ALA A 808 34.82 8.51 -2.13
CA ALA A 808 36.12 8.02 -2.57
C ALA A 808 36.90 9.14 -3.27
N GLY A 809 38.12 9.39 -2.82
CA GLY A 809 39.07 10.31 -3.45
C GLY A 809 39.88 9.64 -4.55
N GLN A 810 40.37 10.42 -5.51
CA GLN A 810 41.27 9.94 -6.58
C GLN A 810 42.62 9.43 -6.06
N ASP A 811 42.99 9.81 -4.83
CA ASP A 811 44.17 9.32 -4.11
C ASP A 811 43.96 7.94 -3.44
N GLY A 812 42.76 7.36 -3.59
CA GLY A 812 42.37 6.08 -3.00
C GLY A 812 41.86 6.20 -1.55
N THR A 813 41.75 7.41 -0.99
CA THR A 813 41.13 7.60 0.32
C THR A 813 39.62 7.37 0.25
N THR A 814 39.03 6.88 1.35
CA THR A 814 37.57 6.69 1.46
C THR A 814 37.09 7.23 2.79
N GLN A 815 35.96 7.92 2.77
CA GLN A 815 35.31 8.45 3.94
C GLN A 815 33.85 8.07 3.95
N GLU A 816 33.32 7.76 5.12
CA GLU A 816 31.95 7.32 5.31
C GLU A 816 31.36 8.05 6.50
N MET A 817 30.12 8.50 6.33
CA MET A 817 29.32 9.07 7.41
C MET A 817 27.86 8.66 7.22
N THR A 818 27.21 8.33 8.34
CA THR A 818 25.78 8.01 8.38
C THR A 818 25.08 9.01 9.26
N LEU A 819 23.92 9.49 8.79
CA LEU A 819 23.03 10.35 9.55
C LEU A 819 21.65 9.70 9.63
N GLU A 820 21.12 9.54 10.83
CA GLU A 820 19.83 8.86 11.03
C GLU A 820 18.63 9.79 10.91
N ARG A 821 18.81 11.07 11.24
CA ARG A 821 17.73 12.06 11.33
C ARG A 821 18.22 13.39 10.80
N PRO A 822 17.48 14.07 9.91
CA PRO A 822 17.84 15.42 9.45
C PRO A 822 17.68 16.43 10.59
N LYS A 823 18.45 17.53 10.53
CA LYS A 823 18.27 18.65 11.48
C LYS A 823 16.86 19.28 11.34
N TRP A 824 16.31 19.71 12.48
CA TRP A 824 15.07 20.49 12.67
C TRP A 824 13.74 19.80 12.33
N GLN A 825 13.77 18.57 11.84
CA GLN A 825 12.57 17.92 11.31
C GLN A 825 12.04 16.77 12.16
N GLU A 826 12.75 16.42 13.23
CA GLU A 826 12.41 15.31 14.11
C GLU A 826 12.58 15.75 15.58
N PRO A 827 11.76 15.23 16.52
CA PRO A 827 11.81 15.63 17.93
C PRO A 827 13.17 15.45 18.60
N GLU A 828 14.01 14.55 18.09
CA GLU A 828 15.36 14.31 18.61
C GLU A 828 16.38 15.37 18.17
N ARG A 829 16.08 16.15 17.13
CA ARG A 829 16.94 17.22 16.60
C ARG A 829 16.13 18.51 16.31
N PRO A 830 15.41 19.09 17.30
CA PRO A 830 14.56 20.25 17.07
C PRO A 830 15.41 21.50 16.77
N PRO A 831 14.86 22.50 16.04
CA PRO A 831 15.52 23.78 15.90
C PRO A 831 15.55 24.55 17.22
N GLN A 832 16.60 25.33 17.45
CA GLN A 832 16.60 26.35 18.49
C GLN A 832 15.85 27.60 17.99
N ASN A 833 15.20 28.33 18.90
CA ASN A 833 14.50 29.57 18.55
C ASN A 833 15.35 30.55 17.73
N ALA A 834 16.61 30.76 18.12
CA ALA A 834 17.51 31.65 17.42
C ALA A 834 17.74 31.22 15.95
N GLU A 835 17.77 29.91 15.69
CA GLU A 835 17.90 29.36 14.34
C GLU A 835 16.63 29.59 13.51
N VAL A 836 15.45 29.42 14.10
CA VAL A 836 14.16 29.69 13.42
C VAL A 836 14.05 31.17 13.07
N MET A 837 14.40 32.07 14.00
CA MET A 837 14.39 33.51 13.72
C MET A 837 15.43 33.88 12.66
N GLN A 838 16.60 33.23 12.66
CA GLN A 838 17.60 33.43 11.62
C GLN A 838 17.12 32.94 10.25
N LYS A 839 16.43 31.79 10.19
CA LYS A 839 15.75 31.32 8.97
C LYS A 839 14.75 32.39 8.52
N PHE A 840 13.85 32.83 9.38
CA PHE A 840 12.87 33.86 9.02
C PHE A 840 13.53 35.13 8.46
N ARG A 841 14.56 35.67 9.13
CA ARG A 841 15.32 36.82 8.63
C ARG A 841 15.87 36.60 7.23
N SER A 842 16.46 35.43 6.98
CA SER A 842 17.02 35.09 5.66
C SER A 842 15.96 35.06 4.54
N LEU A 843 14.70 34.79 4.89
CA LEU A 843 13.59 34.73 3.94
C LEU A 843 12.89 36.09 3.78
N ALA A 844 12.63 36.79 4.89
CA ALA A 844 11.82 37.99 4.93
C ALA A 844 12.59 39.27 4.61
N ILE A 845 13.83 39.44 5.11
CA ILE A 845 14.61 40.67 4.91
C ILE A 845 14.79 41.01 3.41
N PRO A 846 15.12 40.06 2.52
CA PRO A 846 15.23 40.35 1.09
C PRO A 846 13.93 40.82 0.43
N VAL A 847 12.77 40.59 1.05
CA VAL A 847 11.43 40.87 0.50
C VAL A 847 10.82 42.12 1.13
N VAL A 848 10.74 42.17 2.45
CA VAL A 848 10.04 43.24 3.20
C VAL A 848 10.99 44.21 3.91
N GLY A 849 12.29 43.91 3.95
CA GLY A 849 13.30 44.71 4.63
C GLY A 849 13.44 44.41 6.13
N ASP A 850 14.58 44.82 6.69
CA ASP A 850 14.99 44.54 8.07
C ASP A 850 13.99 45.03 9.12
N GLU A 851 13.54 46.28 9.01
CA GLU A 851 12.63 46.89 9.99
C GLU A 851 11.29 46.14 10.09
N LYS A 852 10.70 45.76 8.95
CA LYS A 852 9.43 45.02 8.93
C LYS A 852 9.61 43.59 9.44
N ALA A 853 10.73 42.94 9.07
CA ALA A 853 11.04 41.60 9.55
C ALA A 853 11.19 41.56 11.09
N GLU A 854 11.96 42.47 11.69
CA GLU A 854 12.11 42.49 13.15
C GLU A 854 10.78 42.80 13.86
N LYS A 855 9.96 43.71 13.33
CA LYS A 855 8.61 43.96 13.88
C LYS A 855 7.72 42.73 13.84
N ALA A 856 7.80 41.91 12.78
CA ALA A 856 7.04 40.67 12.71
C ALA A 856 7.52 39.66 13.77
N ILE A 857 8.84 39.55 14.00
CA ILE A 857 9.40 38.71 15.07
C ILE A 857 8.92 39.20 16.44
N GLU A 858 9.05 40.49 16.72
CA GLU A 858 8.60 41.10 17.98
C GLU A 858 7.11 40.89 18.22
N PHE A 859 6.30 40.94 17.15
CA PHE A 859 4.87 40.72 17.25
C PHE A 859 4.55 39.26 17.62
N VAL A 860 5.14 38.29 16.89
CA VAL A 860 4.87 36.86 17.09
C VAL A 860 5.42 36.33 18.41
N THR A 861 6.55 36.89 18.88
CA THR A 861 7.24 36.44 20.11
C THR A 861 6.93 37.30 21.34
N GLY A 862 6.29 38.45 21.16
CA GLY A 862 6.02 39.43 22.22
C GLY A 862 4.61 39.32 22.79
N ASN A 863 3.71 40.20 22.36
CA ASN A 863 2.39 40.37 22.97
C ASN A 863 1.29 39.62 22.21
N ILE A 864 0.90 38.45 22.70
CA ILE A 864 -0.17 37.64 22.13
C ILE A 864 -1.57 38.28 22.20
N GLU A 865 -1.78 39.31 23.02
CA GLU A 865 -3.07 40.02 23.11
C GLU A 865 -3.23 41.10 22.01
N ALA A 866 -2.25 41.25 21.12
CA ALA A 866 -2.32 42.23 20.05
C ALA A 866 -3.26 41.76 18.91
N PRO A 867 -4.04 42.67 18.27
CA PRO A 867 -4.90 42.32 17.14
C PRO A 867 -4.11 41.79 15.94
N VAL A 868 -4.58 40.71 15.32
CA VAL A 868 -3.89 40.06 14.18
C VAL A 868 -3.73 41.01 12.98
N SER A 869 -4.63 41.96 12.79
CA SER A 869 -4.52 42.95 11.70
C SER A 869 -3.22 43.75 11.73
N LYS A 870 -2.62 43.94 12.92
CA LYS A 870 -1.32 44.62 13.05
C LYS A 870 -0.16 43.76 12.53
N LEU A 871 -0.26 42.44 12.64
CA LEU A 871 0.72 41.52 12.06
C LEU A 871 0.67 41.58 10.54
N THR A 872 -0.53 41.53 9.96
CA THR A 872 -0.67 41.58 8.49
C THR A 872 -0.29 42.95 7.92
N GLU A 873 -0.54 44.05 8.64
CA GLU A 873 -0.06 45.39 8.27
C GLU A 873 1.47 45.49 8.22
N VAL A 874 2.19 44.77 9.09
CA VAL A 874 3.67 44.76 9.09
C VAL A 874 4.23 44.01 7.87
N LEU A 875 3.46 43.08 7.30
CA LEU A 875 3.89 42.21 6.21
C LEU A 875 3.64 42.79 4.81
N VAL A 876 2.77 43.82 4.66
CA VAL A 876 2.50 44.53 3.39
C VAL A 876 3.37 45.77 3.24
#